data_AF-A0A7U9WVQ2-F1
#
_entry.id   AF-A0A7U9WVQ2-F1
#
_cell.length_a   1.000
_cell.length_b   1.000
_cell.length_c   1.000
_cell.angle_alpha   90.00
_cell.angle_beta   90.00
_cell.angle_gamma   90.00
#
_symmetry.space_group_name_H-M   'P 1'
#
loop_
_entity.id
_entity.type
_entity.pdbx_description
1 polymer ?
#
loop_
_entity_poly.entity_id
_entity_poly.type
_entity_poly.pdbx_seq_one_letter_code
_entity_poly.pdbx_strand_id
1 'polypeptide(L)'
;MRIKWIDCAKGIAMICIIIGHIGGGTYGKVYLSFVHVFHVVTFFLLSGYTFKIERITSEYVNRKFRRLMKPYFYTCCVVIVMDIFNSIFLLKDGRILTISNILAKDIIRSFFASGTNTNFADIDLGTRIGAIWFLPAMFFSLIIVQWVLNRYVEEWKRWAVVIIIGLFGYISSSYIWLPFSIQSGMTASVFILAGYYVKECSVLERLKWFHYLIFISIFILGVYNGYDHFYLNTNFCPDLIISFFMALAGSFLLFKLARYGEKISILSFIGEHSLLVLCVHLVALEAMGQYFNYITNFIGITGDVPLLWGSLVLNIVFSITGTFVILFFSQIKKKFLIQHFNRNVSASAKRDYSADIMKGILIVSMLVGHTVIDVSLRRIIYSCHMVAFIFLSGYFYHPVKSLGTGIIRLYKSFLIPYGVFCFAHLILHLGEINSDSLFRNLKTYIYAMSFSDKLFVDIPSIGPIYFICMLFLVRIIYLFIDYFTNSIQNKITIVMIFSLIGFILGNGGYWLPWSLDCALYCLIFYEIGVVCRRLNILEYVSKHSALYFIFSIIWAYMIYTSSMEIAIRKYTPYGLVIFGALSGILLLYMLSRYISVNIRNGIINLLKKSGENTLYVIIVHELLGGYIYNWAARYLRTEDIFHMIACICVQILLGIMIGIIIEMLKNKLFLEKRV
;
A
#
# COMPACT_ATOMS: atom_id res chain seq x y z
N MET A 1 -0.74 35.35 -4.52
CA MET A 1 -2.12 35.69 -4.12
C MET A 1 -3.06 34.61 -4.65
N ARG A 2 -3.99 34.13 -3.84
CA ARG A 2 -4.95 33.08 -4.23
C ARG A 2 -6.13 33.72 -4.99
N ILE A 3 -6.61 33.10 -6.06
CA ILE A 3 -7.63 33.68 -6.95
C ILE A 3 -9.02 33.14 -6.58
N LYS A 4 -9.89 33.98 -6.02
CA LYS A 4 -11.18 33.56 -5.44
C LYS A 4 -12.10 32.84 -6.41
N TRP A 5 -12.23 33.31 -7.65
CA TRP A 5 -13.10 32.65 -8.65
C TRP A 5 -12.62 31.23 -8.99
N ILE A 6 -11.31 30.94 -8.91
CA ILE A 6 -10.78 29.57 -9.12
C ILE A 6 -11.20 28.65 -7.99
N ASP A 7 -11.15 29.12 -6.75
CA ASP A 7 -11.65 28.35 -5.61
C ASP A 7 -13.17 28.18 -5.75
N CYS A 8 -13.95 29.21 -6.11
CA CYS A 8 -15.38 29.05 -6.39
C CYS A 8 -15.66 28.00 -7.50
N ALA A 9 -14.90 28.02 -8.59
CA ALA A 9 -15.03 27.05 -9.69
C ALA A 9 -14.78 25.61 -9.21
N LYS A 10 -13.73 25.39 -8.41
CA LYS A 10 -13.49 24.07 -7.79
C LYS A 10 -14.61 23.66 -6.83
N GLY A 11 -15.20 24.62 -6.12
CA GLY A 11 -16.34 24.38 -5.24
C GLY A 11 -17.56 23.87 -6.00
N ILE A 12 -17.92 24.56 -7.08
CA ILE A 12 -19.02 24.16 -7.98
C ILE A 12 -18.72 22.79 -8.60
N ALA A 13 -17.51 22.60 -9.14
CA ALA A 13 -17.11 21.32 -9.74
C ALA A 13 -17.12 20.16 -8.73
N MET A 14 -16.79 20.42 -7.46
CA MET A 14 -16.88 19.40 -6.39
C MET A 14 -18.32 19.03 -6.08
N ILE A 15 -19.24 19.99 -6.03
CA ILE A 15 -20.67 19.69 -5.89
C ILE A 15 -21.16 18.87 -7.08
N CYS A 16 -20.72 19.21 -8.30
CA CYS A 16 -20.99 18.43 -9.50
C CYS A 16 -20.44 16.99 -9.44
N ILE A 17 -19.26 16.76 -8.84
CA ILE A 17 -18.73 15.40 -8.57
C ILE A 17 -19.72 14.62 -7.69
N ILE A 18 -20.14 15.21 -6.58
CA ILE A 18 -21.05 14.56 -5.62
C ILE A 18 -22.40 14.24 -6.29
N ILE A 19 -22.93 15.20 -7.07
CA ILE A 19 -24.13 15.00 -7.88
C ILE A 19 -23.97 13.83 -8.86
N GLY A 20 -22.86 13.78 -9.59
CA GLY A 20 -22.60 12.74 -10.59
C GLY A 20 -22.51 11.34 -10.00
N HIS A 21 -21.94 11.19 -8.79
CA HIS A 21 -21.85 9.88 -8.14
C HIS A 21 -23.18 9.39 -7.57
N ILE A 22 -24.00 10.28 -7.02
CA ILE A 22 -25.27 9.91 -6.36
C ILE A 22 -26.40 9.75 -7.38
N GLY A 23 -26.45 10.66 -8.36
CA GLY A 23 -27.45 10.66 -9.42
C GLY A 23 -27.33 9.50 -10.41
N GLY A 24 -26.10 9.03 -10.68
CA GLY A 24 -25.87 7.94 -11.64
C GLY A 24 -26.11 6.52 -11.12
N GLY A 25 -26.12 6.30 -9.80
CA GLY A 25 -26.03 4.95 -9.23
C GLY A 25 -27.26 4.41 -8.50
N THR A 26 -28.16 5.28 -8.00
CA THR A 26 -29.04 4.85 -6.89
C THR A 26 -30.55 5.06 -7.12
N TYR A 27 -30.96 5.99 -7.99
CA TYR A 27 -32.38 6.38 -8.07
C TYR A 27 -32.97 6.52 -9.48
N GLY A 28 -32.18 6.24 -10.53
CA GLY A 28 -32.62 5.89 -11.91
C GLY A 28 -33.55 6.85 -12.69
N LYS A 29 -34.10 7.90 -12.07
CA LYS A 29 -35.21 8.70 -12.63
C LYS A 29 -34.86 10.17 -12.90
N VAL A 30 -33.76 10.68 -12.36
CA VAL A 30 -33.28 12.05 -12.64
C VAL A 30 -31.94 11.96 -13.38
N TYR A 31 -31.95 12.33 -14.65
CA TYR A 31 -30.75 12.39 -15.50
C TYR A 31 -29.85 13.56 -15.08
N LEU A 32 -29.04 13.34 -14.04
CA LEU A 32 -27.97 14.25 -13.63
C LEU A 32 -26.62 13.88 -14.28
N SER A 33 -26.64 13.03 -15.32
CA SER A 33 -25.45 12.57 -16.05
C SER A 33 -24.68 13.70 -16.73
N PHE A 34 -25.36 14.81 -17.05
CA PHE A 34 -24.76 15.93 -17.76
C PHE A 34 -23.55 16.54 -17.05
N VAL A 35 -23.44 16.35 -15.73
CA VAL A 35 -22.28 16.84 -14.99
C VAL A 35 -21.02 16.05 -15.34
N HIS A 36 -21.13 14.77 -15.71
CA HIS A 36 -19.99 13.86 -15.98
C HIS A 36 -19.08 14.36 -17.09
N VAL A 37 -19.61 15.08 -18.09
CA VAL A 37 -18.81 15.58 -19.21
C VAL A 37 -17.75 16.62 -18.80
N PHE A 38 -18.01 17.46 -17.79
CA PHE A 38 -17.16 18.63 -17.51
C PHE A 38 -16.54 18.68 -16.11
N HIS A 39 -17.13 18.04 -15.08
CA HIS A 39 -16.71 18.32 -13.70
C HIS A 39 -15.26 17.92 -13.40
N VAL A 40 -14.81 16.74 -13.84
CA VAL A 40 -13.40 16.31 -13.65
C VAL A 40 -12.47 17.11 -14.58
N VAL A 41 -12.90 17.34 -15.82
CA VAL A 41 -12.17 18.13 -16.81
C VAL A 41 -11.87 19.54 -16.29
N THR A 42 -12.82 20.14 -15.56
CA THR A 42 -12.66 21.43 -14.89
C THR A 42 -11.46 21.42 -13.93
N PHE A 43 -11.26 20.35 -13.14
CA PHE A 43 -10.10 20.26 -12.24
C PHE A 43 -8.77 20.15 -12.98
N PHE A 44 -8.72 19.42 -14.10
CA PHE A 44 -7.54 19.34 -14.96
C PHE A 44 -7.23 20.69 -15.61
N LEU A 45 -8.23 21.36 -16.19
CA LEU A 45 -8.10 22.71 -16.77
C LEU A 45 -7.60 23.72 -15.74
N LEU A 46 -8.19 23.79 -14.55
CA LEU A 46 -7.77 24.73 -13.50
C LEU A 46 -6.36 24.44 -12.98
N SER A 47 -5.94 23.18 -13.01
CA SER A 47 -4.58 22.80 -12.66
C SER A 47 -3.58 23.21 -13.72
N GLY A 48 -3.96 23.15 -15.00
CA GLY A 48 -3.24 23.75 -16.13
C GLY A 48 -3.18 25.29 -16.03
N TYR A 49 -4.31 25.93 -15.74
CA TYR A 49 -4.41 27.38 -15.59
C TYR A 49 -3.51 27.89 -14.47
N THR A 50 -3.35 27.15 -13.39
CA THR A 50 -2.44 27.51 -12.28
C THR A 50 -1.04 26.92 -12.41
N PHE A 51 -0.75 26.26 -13.52
CA PHE A 51 0.50 25.57 -13.76
C PHE A 51 1.67 26.55 -13.88
N LYS A 52 2.85 26.11 -13.46
CA LYS A 52 4.11 26.84 -13.58
C LYS A 52 5.15 25.90 -14.15
N ILE A 53 5.92 26.38 -15.13
CA ILE A 53 6.98 25.58 -15.72
C ILE A 53 8.13 25.50 -14.71
N GLU A 54 8.53 24.28 -14.38
CA GLU A 54 9.64 23.97 -13.49
C GLU A 54 10.48 22.85 -14.11
N ARG A 55 11.80 22.82 -13.83
CA ARG A 55 12.66 21.72 -14.26
C ARG A 55 12.20 20.40 -13.64
N ILE A 56 12.14 19.34 -14.44
CA ILE A 56 11.85 17.99 -13.92
C ILE A 56 13.07 17.47 -13.19
N THR A 57 12.95 17.40 -11.87
CA THR A 57 13.92 16.78 -10.97
C THR A 57 13.21 15.74 -10.10
N SER A 58 13.98 14.85 -9.45
CA SER A 58 13.44 13.92 -8.45
C SER A 58 12.68 14.66 -7.34
N GLU A 59 13.15 15.84 -6.94
CA GLU A 59 12.48 16.68 -5.95
C GLU A 59 11.12 17.20 -6.43
N TYR A 60 11.03 17.67 -7.68
CA TYR A 60 9.76 18.08 -8.29
C TYR A 60 8.74 16.93 -8.26
N VAL A 61 9.15 15.75 -8.74
CA VAL A 61 8.30 14.55 -8.78
C VAL A 61 7.86 14.15 -7.37
N ASN A 62 8.79 14.12 -6.41
CA ASN A 62 8.50 13.83 -5.01
C ASN A 62 7.52 14.83 -4.39
N ARG A 63 7.62 16.12 -4.74
CA ARG A 63 6.69 17.14 -4.24
C ARG A 63 5.27 16.92 -4.78
N LYS A 64 5.12 16.57 -6.07
CA LYS A 64 3.82 16.21 -6.65
C LYS A 64 3.27 14.92 -6.05
N PHE A 65 4.11 13.89 -5.92
CA PHE A 65 3.76 12.63 -5.27
C PHE A 65 3.27 12.87 -3.84
N ARG A 66 4.02 13.61 -3.01
CA ARG A 66 3.61 13.91 -1.63
C ARG A 66 2.30 14.71 -1.56
N ARG A 67 2.04 15.60 -2.52
CA ARG A 67 0.82 16.42 -2.54
C ARG A 67 -0.43 15.59 -2.88
N LEU A 68 -0.30 14.59 -3.76
CA LEU A 68 -1.45 13.82 -4.27
C LEU A 68 -1.57 12.43 -3.62
N MET A 69 -0.46 11.71 -3.48
CA MET A 69 -0.46 10.34 -2.98
C MET A 69 -0.53 10.24 -1.46
N LYS A 70 -0.05 11.24 -0.69
CA LYS A 70 -0.27 11.22 0.77
C LYS A 70 -1.75 11.22 1.15
N PRO A 71 -2.58 12.18 0.68
CA PRO A 71 -4.01 12.15 1.00
C PRO A 71 -4.70 10.91 0.43
N TYR A 72 -4.28 10.42 -0.74
CA TYR A 72 -4.73 9.12 -1.27
C TYR A 72 -4.52 7.98 -0.24
N PHE A 73 -3.29 7.77 0.23
CA PHE A 73 -2.99 6.68 1.17
C PHE A 73 -3.71 6.83 2.51
N TYR A 74 -3.80 8.05 3.06
CA TYR A 74 -4.56 8.28 4.28
C TYR A 74 -6.04 7.96 4.11
N THR A 75 -6.62 8.28 2.94
CA THR A 75 -8.01 7.96 2.64
C THR A 75 -8.22 6.45 2.55
N CYS A 76 -7.32 5.72 1.86
CA CYS A 76 -7.34 4.25 1.83
C CYS A 76 -7.32 3.64 3.25
N CYS A 77 -6.45 4.14 4.13
CA CYS A 77 -6.40 3.66 5.52
C CYS A 77 -7.69 3.95 6.29
N VAL A 78 -8.31 5.12 6.09
CA VAL A 78 -9.59 5.46 6.73
C VAL A 78 -10.70 4.55 6.24
N VAL A 79 -10.76 4.29 4.92
CA VAL A 79 -11.75 3.36 4.34
C VAL A 79 -11.58 1.95 4.92
N ILE A 80 -10.36 1.41 4.96
CA ILE A 80 -10.08 0.09 5.58
C ILE A 80 -10.60 0.03 7.02
N VAL A 81 -10.30 1.05 7.83
CA VAL A 81 -10.71 1.09 9.23
C VAL A 81 -12.23 1.17 9.34
N MET A 82 -12.88 1.96 8.50
CA MET A 82 -14.34 2.10 8.51
C MET A 82 -15.05 0.84 8.02
N ASP A 83 -14.54 0.16 7.00
CA ASP A 83 -15.12 -1.08 6.48
C ASP A 83 -15.03 -2.21 7.52
N ILE A 84 -13.87 -2.32 8.20
CA ILE A 84 -13.71 -3.24 9.34
C ILE A 84 -14.65 -2.85 10.49
N PHE A 85 -14.73 -1.57 10.84
CA PHE A 85 -15.61 -1.08 11.91
C PHE A 85 -17.09 -1.38 11.60
N ASN A 86 -17.53 -1.09 10.38
CA ASN A 86 -18.89 -1.36 9.93
C ASN A 86 -19.18 -2.86 9.94
N SER A 87 -18.24 -3.72 9.51
CA SER A 87 -18.41 -5.17 9.59
C SER A 87 -18.62 -5.64 11.03
N ILE A 88 -17.78 -5.19 11.96
CA ILE A 88 -17.82 -5.63 13.36
C ILE A 88 -19.08 -5.09 14.08
N PHE A 89 -19.35 -3.79 13.98
CA PHE A 89 -20.31 -3.12 14.85
C PHE A 89 -21.69 -2.91 14.21
N LEU A 90 -21.75 -2.64 12.90
CA LEU A 90 -23.04 -2.48 12.20
C LEU A 90 -23.59 -3.81 11.69
N LEU A 91 -22.78 -4.55 10.93
CA LEU A 91 -23.18 -5.82 10.34
C LEU A 91 -23.12 -6.98 11.35
N LYS A 92 -22.49 -6.77 12.51
CA LYS A 92 -22.29 -7.77 13.56
C LYS A 92 -21.58 -9.03 13.05
N ASP A 93 -20.70 -8.86 12.05
CA ASP A 93 -19.85 -9.91 11.50
C ASP A 93 -18.37 -9.55 11.74
N GLY A 94 -17.88 -9.96 12.91
CA GLY A 94 -16.47 -9.83 13.31
C GLY A 94 -15.62 -11.07 13.02
N ARG A 95 -16.09 -12.01 12.18
CA ARG A 95 -15.35 -13.26 11.92
C ARG A 95 -14.01 -12.99 11.25
N ILE A 96 -12.97 -13.73 11.64
CA ILE A 96 -11.60 -13.60 11.10
C ILE A 96 -11.61 -13.68 9.57
N LEU A 97 -12.34 -14.63 8.98
CA LEU A 97 -12.45 -14.80 7.53
C LEU A 97 -13.10 -13.58 6.86
N THR A 98 -14.16 -13.01 7.43
CA THR A 98 -14.82 -11.82 6.89
C THR A 98 -13.88 -10.61 6.93
N ILE A 99 -13.29 -10.34 8.10
CA ILE A 99 -12.41 -9.18 8.30
C ILE A 99 -11.14 -9.29 7.46
N SER A 100 -10.54 -10.48 7.35
CA SER A 100 -9.36 -10.70 6.52
C SER A 100 -9.65 -10.55 5.02
N ASN A 101 -10.83 -10.97 4.55
CA ASN A 101 -11.28 -10.74 3.17
C ASN A 101 -11.48 -9.24 2.88
N ILE A 102 -12.11 -8.49 3.80
CA ILE A 102 -12.25 -7.02 3.68
C ILE A 102 -10.86 -6.37 3.57
N LEU A 103 -9.96 -6.72 4.49
CA LEU A 103 -8.59 -6.19 4.50
C LEU A 103 -7.85 -6.51 3.19
N ALA A 104 -7.97 -7.74 2.68
CA ALA A 104 -7.35 -8.12 1.42
C ALA A 104 -7.88 -7.30 0.24
N LYS A 105 -9.21 -7.23 0.09
CA LYS A 105 -9.86 -6.45 -0.97
C LYS A 105 -9.41 -5.00 -0.93
N ASP A 106 -9.39 -4.39 0.24
CA ASP A 106 -9.02 -2.99 0.40
C ASP A 106 -7.56 -2.70 0.10
N ILE A 107 -6.65 -3.57 0.53
CA ILE A 107 -5.24 -3.48 0.16
C ILE A 107 -5.10 -3.58 -1.36
N ILE A 108 -5.75 -4.56 -2.00
CA ILE A 108 -5.72 -4.77 -3.45
C ILE A 108 -6.22 -3.53 -4.19
N ARG A 109 -7.41 -3.01 -3.89
CA ARG A 109 -7.93 -1.81 -4.57
C ARG A 109 -7.06 -0.58 -4.32
N SER A 110 -6.39 -0.48 -3.17
CA SER A 110 -5.50 0.64 -2.86
C SER A 110 -4.21 0.62 -3.70
N PHE A 111 -3.67 -0.55 -4.01
CA PHE A 111 -2.51 -0.71 -4.89
C PHE A 111 -2.88 -0.66 -6.37
N PHE A 112 -4.05 -1.18 -6.76
CA PHE A 112 -4.50 -1.10 -8.15
C PHE A 112 -5.01 0.29 -8.52
N ALA A 113 -5.64 0.98 -7.58
CA ALA A 113 -6.04 2.39 -7.67
C ALA A 113 -6.92 2.74 -8.89
N SER A 114 -7.74 1.78 -9.34
CA SER A 114 -8.67 1.95 -10.46
C SER A 114 -10.01 2.54 -10.01
N GLY A 115 -10.53 3.49 -10.78
CA GLY A 115 -11.79 4.19 -10.50
C GLY A 115 -13.03 3.33 -10.64
N THR A 116 -13.09 2.47 -11.66
CA THR A 116 -14.27 1.64 -11.97
C THR A 116 -13.90 0.23 -12.40
N ASN A 117 -13.00 0.09 -13.38
CA ASN A 117 -12.62 -1.20 -13.93
C ASN A 117 -11.92 -2.05 -12.86
N THR A 118 -12.35 -3.29 -12.70
CA THR A 118 -11.78 -4.24 -11.75
C THR A 118 -10.77 -5.19 -12.38
N ASN A 119 -10.65 -5.19 -13.71
CA ASN A 119 -9.78 -6.13 -14.43
C ASN A 119 -8.38 -5.53 -14.69
N PHE A 120 -7.35 -6.35 -14.55
CA PHE A 120 -5.98 -6.11 -14.98
C PHE A 120 -5.53 -7.23 -15.92
N ALA A 121 -5.51 -6.96 -17.24
CA ALA A 121 -5.41 -8.01 -18.25
C ALA A 121 -6.48 -9.11 -17.99
N ASP A 122 -6.08 -10.37 -17.86
CA ASP A 122 -6.98 -11.51 -17.62
C ASP A 122 -7.35 -11.70 -16.13
N ILE A 123 -6.90 -10.81 -15.24
CA ILE A 123 -7.11 -10.92 -13.80
C ILE A 123 -8.24 -9.99 -13.38
N ASP A 124 -9.36 -10.55 -12.90
CA ASP A 124 -10.39 -9.77 -12.20
C ASP A 124 -10.03 -9.61 -10.72
N LEU A 125 -9.88 -8.37 -10.27
CA LEU A 125 -9.57 -8.02 -8.90
C LEU A 125 -10.84 -7.98 -8.03
N GLY A 126 -12.03 -7.89 -8.64
CA GLY A 126 -13.33 -7.87 -7.97
C GLY A 126 -13.60 -6.63 -7.11
N THR A 127 -12.77 -5.58 -7.22
CA THR A 127 -12.88 -4.37 -6.40
C THR A 127 -12.26 -3.14 -7.08
N ARG A 128 -12.72 -1.94 -6.66
CA ARG A 128 -12.29 -0.63 -7.17
C ARG A 128 -12.10 0.39 -6.06
N ILE A 129 -11.26 1.40 -6.28
CA ILE A 129 -10.97 2.44 -5.26
C ILE A 129 -12.00 3.57 -5.23
N GLY A 130 -12.82 3.71 -6.28
CA GLY A 130 -13.79 4.81 -6.38
C GLY A 130 -13.13 6.17 -6.64
N ALA A 131 -13.80 7.26 -6.26
CA ALA A 131 -13.52 8.64 -6.69
C ALA A 131 -12.07 9.15 -6.54
N ILE A 132 -11.26 8.60 -5.64
CA ILE A 132 -9.87 9.04 -5.44
C ILE A 132 -8.89 8.53 -6.49
N TRP A 133 -9.33 7.70 -7.45
CA TRP A 133 -8.57 7.36 -8.67
C TRP A 133 -8.04 8.60 -9.39
N PHE A 134 -8.76 9.72 -9.26
CA PHE A 134 -8.39 11.01 -9.81
C PHE A 134 -6.99 11.48 -9.34
N LEU A 135 -6.54 11.11 -8.14
CA LEU A 135 -5.28 11.58 -7.56
C LEU A 135 -4.03 11.04 -8.28
N PRO A 136 -3.87 9.72 -8.49
CA PRO A 136 -2.78 9.22 -9.31
C PRO A 136 -2.90 9.64 -10.79
N ALA A 137 -4.10 9.70 -11.36
CA ALA A 137 -4.30 10.22 -12.72
C ALA A 137 -3.78 11.67 -12.84
N MET A 138 -4.16 12.54 -11.90
CA MET A 138 -3.68 13.92 -11.78
C MET A 138 -2.15 13.99 -11.65
N PHE A 139 -1.54 13.06 -10.90
CA PHE A 139 -0.09 12.98 -10.79
C PHE A 139 0.55 12.75 -12.17
N PHE A 140 0.12 11.72 -12.90
CA PHE A 140 0.67 11.40 -14.21
C PHE A 140 0.46 12.53 -15.22
N SER A 141 -0.75 13.11 -15.29
CA SER A 141 -1.02 14.24 -16.19
C SER A 141 -0.08 15.43 -15.94
N LEU A 142 0.18 15.78 -14.68
CA LEU A 142 1.08 16.88 -14.33
C LEU A 142 2.53 16.60 -14.71
N ILE A 143 2.99 15.35 -14.55
CA ILE A 143 4.34 14.95 -14.94
C ILE A 143 4.49 14.98 -16.46
N ILE A 144 3.50 14.45 -17.20
CA ILE A 144 3.48 14.46 -18.68
C ILE A 144 3.54 15.89 -19.20
N VAL A 145 2.65 16.78 -18.75
CA VAL A 145 2.64 18.17 -19.23
C VAL A 145 3.90 18.93 -18.83
N GLN A 146 4.43 18.71 -17.61
CA GLN A 146 5.71 19.28 -17.24
C GLN A 146 6.81 18.85 -18.20
N TRP A 147 6.82 17.58 -18.60
CA TRP A 147 7.86 17.02 -19.47
C TRP A 147 7.78 17.61 -20.86
N VAL A 148 6.57 17.68 -21.43
CA VAL A 148 6.34 18.30 -22.74
C VAL A 148 6.76 19.77 -22.76
N LEU A 149 6.36 20.56 -21.74
CA LEU A 149 6.70 21.98 -21.66
C LEU A 149 8.20 22.24 -21.50
N ASN A 150 8.94 21.35 -20.83
CA ASN A 150 10.40 21.46 -20.73
C ASN A 150 11.12 21.00 -22.02
N ARG A 151 10.54 20.05 -22.76
CA ARG A 151 11.22 19.40 -23.90
C ARG A 151 11.05 20.16 -25.22
N TYR A 152 9.89 20.77 -25.43
CA TYR A 152 9.51 21.41 -26.68
C TYR A 152 9.27 22.90 -26.49
N VAL A 153 9.88 23.71 -27.36
CA VAL A 153 9.68 25.17 -27.40
C VAL A 153 8.45 25.52 -28.23
N GLU A 154 8.34 24.90 -29.41
CA GLU A 154 7.24 25.15 -30.36
C GLU A 154 5.90 24.65 -29.83
N GLU A 155 4.88 25.50 -29.87
CA GLU A 155 3.53 25.22 -29.37
C GLU A 155 2.88 24.02 -30.08
N TRP A 156 2.95 23.96 -31.42
CA TRP A 156 2.32 22.87 -32.18
C TRP A 156 2.92 21.50 -31.80
N LYS A 157 4.23 21.43 -31.50
CA LYS A 157 4.89 20.19 -31.04
C LYS A 157 4.37 19.77 -29.67
N ARG A 158 4.12 20.73 -28.76
CA ARG A 158 3.56 20.44 -27.44
C ARG A 158 2.18 19.82 -27.56
N TRP A 159 1.32 20.42 -28.38
CA TRP A 159 -0.02 19.88 -28.65
C TRP A 159 0.02 18.52 -29.32
N ALA A 160 0.81 18.36 -30.39
CA ALA A 160 0.94 17.10 -31.09
C ALA A 160 1.35 15.95 -30.15
N VAL A 161 2.38 16.16 -29.32
CA VAL A 161 2.86 15.13 -28.37
C VAL A 161 1.82 14.81 -27.30
N VAL A 162 1.18 15.83 -26.70
CA VAL A 162 0.15 15.59 -25.67
C VAL A 162 -1.09 14.90 -26.26
N ILE A 163 -1.49 15.24 -27.48
CA ILE A 163 -2.60 14.57 -28.18
C ILE A 163 -2.25 13.11 -28.48
N ILE A 164 -1.04 12.82 -28.98
CA ILE A 164 -0.59 11.43 -29.22
C ILE A 164 -0.59 10.63 -27.92
N ILE A 165 -0.07 11.19 -26.82
CA ILE A 165 -0.09 10.55 -25.51
C ILE A 165 -1.53 10.32 -25.03
N GLY A 166 -2.40 11.32 -25.19
CA GLY A 166 -3.80 11.23 -24.78
C GLY A 166 -4.60 10.19 -25.57
N LEU A 167 -4.40 10.14 -26.89
CA LEU A 167 -4.97 9.12 -27.78
C LEU A 167 -4.45 7.73 -27.44
N PHE A 168 -3.16 7.58 -27.17
CA PHE A 168 -2.61 6.31 -26.71
C PHE A 168 -3.25 5.88 -25.38
N GLY A 169 -3.41 6.81 -24.43
CA GLY A 169 -4.11 6.54 -23.16
C GLY A 169 -5.54 6.05 -23.37
N TYR A 170 -6.29 6.69 -24.28
CA TYR A 170 -7.66 6.34 -24.62
C TYR A 170 -7.79 4.99 -25.34
N ILE A 171 -6.97 4.76 -26.36
CA ILE A 171 -7.01 3.54 -27.17
C ILE A 171 -6.52 2.35 -26.33
N SER A 172 -5.42 2.49 -25.61
CA SER A 172 -4.86 1.38 -24.83
C SER A 172 -5.79 0.91 -23.70
N SER A 173 -6.59 1.78 -23.10
CA SER A 173 -7.55 1.40 -22.05
C SER A 173 -8.65 0.46 -22.53
N SER A 174 -8.95 0.44 -23.83
CA SER A 174 -9.91 -0.49 -24.43
C SER A 174 -9.35 -1.92 -24.56
N TYR A 175 -8.02 -2.09 -24.48
CA TYR A 175 -7.36 -3.39 -24.59
C TYR A 175 -6.90 -3.91 -23.23
N ILE A 176 -6.23 -3.06 -22.44
CA ILE A 176 -5.69 -3.41 -21.12
C ILE A 176 -5.87 -2.22 -20.20
N TRP A 177 -6.51 -2.43 -19.06
CA TRP A 177 -6.65 -1.40 -18.05
C TRP A 177 -5.47 -1.40 -17.07
N LEU A 178 -4.66 -0.35 -17.09
CA LEU A 178 -3.45 -0.25 -16.27
C LEU A 178 -3.75 0.30 -14.86
N PRO A 179 -2.98 -0.14 -13.83
CA PRO A 179 -3.10 0.38 -12.47
C PRO A 179 -2.88 1.90 -12.38
N PHE A 180 -3.36 2.50 -11.29
CA PHE A 180 -3.19 3.91 -10.96
C PHE A 180 -3.86 4.89 -11.92
N SER A 181 -4.78 4.40 -12.76
CA SER A 181 -5.45 5.22 -13.78
C SER A 181 -4.45 6.03 -14.60
N ILE A 182 -3.29 5.43 -14.90
CA ILE A 182 -2.23 6.08 -15.68
C ILE A 182 -2.75 6.48 -17.06
N GLN A 183 -3.57 5.64 -17.67
CA GLN A 183 -4.23 5.89 -18.96
C GLN A 183 -5.19 7.09 -18.88
N SER A 184 -5.98 7.19 -17.81
CA SER A 184 -6.79 8.38 -17.55
C SER A 184 -5.94 9.63 -17.39
N GLY A 185 -4.78 9.51 -16.72
CA GLY A 185 -3.80 10.58 -16.60
C GLY A 185 -3.20 11.01 -17.94
N MET A 186 -2.96 10.06 -18.85
CA MET A 186 -2.49 10.33 -20.21
C MET A 186 -3.54 11.11 -21.00
N THR A 187 -4.79 10.63 -21.03
CA THR A 187 -5.91 11.30 -21.70
C THR A 187 -6.15 12.70 -21.12
N ALA A 188 -6.13 12.83 -19.78
CA ALA A 188 -6.37 14.11 -19.13
C ALA A 188 -5.23 15.14 -19.27
N SER A 189 -4.04 14.72 -19.73
CA SER A 189 -2.92 15.65 -19.96
C SER A 189 -3.25 16.71 -21.02
N VAL A 190 -4.13 16.40 -21.97
CA VAL A 190 -4.67 17.34 -22.98
C VAL A 190 -5.37 18.52 -22.30
N PHE A 191 -6.18 18.27 -21.28
CA PHE A 191 -6.89 19.32 -20.54
C PHE A 191 -5.97 20.15 -19.64
N ILE A 192 -4.90 19.57 -19.10
CA ILE A 192 -3.89 20.36 -18.38
C ILE A 192 -3.15 21.30 -19.34
N LEU A 193 -2.73 20.83 -20.52
CA LEU A 193 -2.10 21.69 -21.52
C LEU A 193 -3.05 22.79 -22.01
N ALA A 194 -4.32 22.44 -22.25
CA ALA A 194 -5.37 23.41 -22.58
C ALA A 194 -5.49 24.49 -21.49
N GLY A 195 -5.55 24.09 -20.22
CA GLY A 195 -5.62 25.02 -19.10
C GLY A 195 -4.42 25.97 -19.04
N TYR A 196 -3.22 25.48 -19.32
CA TYR A 196 -2.00 26.30 -19.39
C TYR A 196 -2.15 27.41 -20.44
N TYR A 197 -2.58 27.07 -21.66
CA TYR A 197 -2.80 28.03 -22.75
C TYR A 197 -4.00 28.95 -22.52
N VAL A 198 -5.05 28.51 -21.82
CA VAL A 198 -6.16 29.38 -21.42
C VAL A 198 -5.65 30.56 -20.59
N LYS A 199 -4.66 30.35 -19.73
CA LYS A 199 -4.01 31.43 -18.99
C LYS A 199 -3.01 32.20 -19.85
N GLU A 200 -2.09 31.49 -20.50
CA GLU A 200 -0.98 32.12 -21.24
C GLU A 200 -1.50 33.08 -22.32
N CYS A 201 -2.55 32.68 -23.02
CA CYS A 201 -3.17 33.47 -24.05
C CYS A 201 -4.28 34.39 -23.51
N SER A 202 -4.50 34.48 -22.19
CA SER A 202 -5.59 35.29 -21.60
C SER A 202 -6.96 35.03 -22.26
N VAL A 203 -7.29 33.75 -22.49
CA VAL A 203 -8.50 33.36 -23.22
C VAL A 203 -9.74 33.87 -22.50
N LEU A 204 -9.79 33.76 -21.17
CA LEU A 204 -10.95 34.14 -20.38
C LEU A 204 -11.24 35.65 -20.40
N GLU A 205 -10.23 36.47 -20.67
CA GLU A 205 -10.34 37.93 -20.79
C GLU A 205 -10.82 38.33 -22.19
N ARG A 206 -10.59 37.48 -23.20
CA ARG A 206 -11.01 37.71 -24.60
C ARG A 206 -12.40 37.18 -24.93
N LEU A 207 -12.98 36.34 -24.06
CA LEU A 207 -14.34 35.80 -24.24
C LEU A 207 -15.41 36.88 -24.08
N LYS A 208 -16.13 37.15 -25.18
CA LYS A 208 -17.35 37.99 -25.23
C LYS A 208 -18.63 37.17 -24.97
N TRP A 209 -19.74 37.85 -24.68
CA TRP A 209 -21.03 37.24 -24.34
C TRP A 209 -21.53 36.20 -25.37
N PHE A 210 -21.36 36.47 -26.68
CA PHE A 210 -21.79 35.54 -27.74
C PHE A 210 -21.01 34.21 -27.74
N HIS A 211 -19.76 34.18 -27.26
CA HIS A 211 -19.04 32.90 -27.11
C HIS A 211 -19.70 32.02 -26.05
N TYR A 212 -20.24 32.63 -24.98
CA TYR A 212 -21.00 31.88 -23.98
C TYR A 212 -22.33 31.36 -24.53
N LEU A 213 -22.96 32.08 -25.46
CA LEU A 213 -24.10 31.52 -26.21
C LEU A 213 -23.68 30.31 -27.05
N ILE A 214 -22.54 30.38 -27.75
CA ILE A 214 -22.01 29.22 -28.49
C ILE A 214 -21.73 28.04 -27.54
N PHE A 215 -21.12 28.29 -26.38
CA PHE A 215 -20.88 27.23 -25.38
C PHE A 215 -22.18 26.65 -24.85
N ILE A 216 -23.21 27.46 -24.58
CA ILE A 216 -24.54 26.99 -24.18
C ILE A 216 -25.15 26.15 -25.28
N SER A 217 -25.10 26.58 -26.54
CA SER A 217 -25.63 25.82 -27.68
C SER A 217 -24.93 24.48 -27.85
N ILE A 218 -23.59 24.47 -27.81
CA ILE A 218 -22.80 23.22 -27.84
C ILE A 218 -23.26 22.32 -26.70
N PHE A 219 -23.31 22.84 -25.47
CA PHE A 219 -23.65 22.09 -24.27
C PHE A 219 -25.08 21.50 -24.32
N ILE A 220 -26.09 22.30 -24.67
CA ILE A 220 -27.47 21.84 -24.75
C ILE A 220 -27.63 20.82 -25.88
N LEU A 221 -27.09 21.09 -27.06
CA LEU A 221 -27.17 20.17 -28.20
C LEU A 221 -26.45 18.85 -27.91
N GLY A 222 -25.28 18.89 -27.27
CA GLY A 222 -24.58 17.67 -26.92
C GLY A 222 -25.31 16.84 -25.86
N VAL A 223 -25.91 17.48 -24.85
CA VAL A 223 -26.76 16.78 -23.87
C VAL A 223 -27.98 16.17 -24.55
N TYR A 224 -28.67 16.93 -25.41
CA TYR A 224 -29.83 16.44 -26.15
C TYR A 224 -29.51 15.22 -27.03
N ASN A 225 -28.32 15.18 -27.62
CA ASN A 225 -27.85 14.07 -28.47
C ASN A 225 -27.10 12.97 -27.70
N GLY A 226 -27.04 13.02 -26.36
CA GLY A 226 -26.42 11.97 -25.53
C GLY A 226 -24.89 11.98 -25.49
N TYR A 227 -24.23 13.09 -25.84
CA TYR A 227 -22.77 13.28 -25.74
C TYR A 227 -22.31 13.82 -24.38
N ASP A 228 -23.13 13.66 -23.35
CA ASP A 228 -22.91 14.19 -22.00
C ASP A 228 -22.11 13.24 -21.09
N HIS A 229 -21.57 12.16 -21.66
CA HIS A 229 -20.84 11.12 -20.97
C HIS A 229 -19.33 11.21 -21.28
N PHE A 230 -18.54 11.83 -20.41
CA PHE A 230 -17.06 11.80 -20.50
C PHE A 230 -16.47 11.15 -19.25
N TYR A 231 -16.38 9.83 -19.26
CA TYR A 231 -15.91 9.04 -18.13
C TYR A 231 -14.40 8.83 -18.20
N LEU A 232 -13.62 9.79 -17.67
CA LEU A 232 -12.17 9.65 -17.56
C LEU A 232 -11.75 8.47 -16.66
N ASN A 233 -12.58 8.07 -15.69
CA ASN A 233 -12.37 6.91 -14.82
C ASN A 233 -12.38 5.57 -15.56
N THR A 234 -12.95 5.53 -16.76
CA THR A 234 -12.97 4.36 -17.66
C THR A 234 -12.38 4.69 -19.04
N ASN A 235 -11.87 5.90 -19.23
CA ASN A 235 -11.49 6.47 -20.53
C ASN A 235 -12.55 6.23 -21.63
N PHE A 236 -13.81 6.45 -21.29
CA PHE A 236 -14.92 6.25 -22.21
C PHE A 236 -15.63 7.57 -22.53
N CYS A 237 -15.95 7.77 -23.80
CA CYS A 237 -16.86 8.82 -24.26
C CYS A 237 -17.60 8.36 -25.53
N PRO A 238 -18.85 8.79 -25.78
CA PRO A 238 -19.62 8.40 -26.96
C PRO A 238 -18.96 8.82 -28.27
N ASP A 239 -18.44 10.05 -28.33
CA ASP A 239 -17.63 10.55 -29.44
C ASP A 239 -16.47 11.39 -28.90
N LEU A 240 -15.25 11.09 -29.32
CA LEU A 240 -14.05 11.70 -28.75
C LEU A 240 -13.99 13.22 -29.01
N ILE A 241 -14.40 13.67 -30.19
CA ILE A 241 -14.26 15.07 -30.61
C ILE A 241 -15.38 15.89 -29.98
N ILE A 242 -16.63 15.47 -30.15
CA ILE A 242 -17.82 16.17 -29.63
C ILE A 242 -17.75 16.22 -28.10
N SER A 243 -17.46 15.09 -27.44
CA SER A 243 -17.39 15.05 -25.97
C SER A 243 -16.25 15.92 -25.43
N PHE A 244 -15.14 16.04 -26.17
CA PHE A 244 -14.04 16.95 -25.79
C PHE A 244 -14.48 18.43 -25.85
N PHE A 245 -15.11 18.87 -26.95
CA PHE A 245 -15.62 20.24 -27.05
C PHE A 245 -16.73 20.52 -26.04
N MET A 246 -17.59 19.54 -25.78
CA MET A 246 -18.60 19.60 -24.73
C MET A 246 -17.99 19.80 -23.34
N ALA A 247 -16.95 19.04 -23.01
CA ALA A 247 -16.24 19.16 -21.74
C ALA A 247 -15.61 20.54 -21.57
N LEU A 248 -15.02 21.10 -22.64
CA LEU A 248 -14.49 22.47 -22.65
C LEU A 248 -15.61 23.50 -22.48
N ALA A 249 -16.70 23.41 -23.26
CA ALA A 249 -17.84 24.31 -23.18
C ALA A 249 -18.45 24.35 -21.77
N GLY A 250 -18.75 23.18 -21.19
CA GLY A 250 -19.25 23.06 -19.82
C GLY A 250 -18.28 23.66 -18.79
N SER A 251 -16.98 23.45 -18.95
CA SER A 251 -15.96 24.02 -18.06
C SER A 251 -15.89 25.55 -18.16
N PHE A 252 -15.97 26.13 -19.37
CA PHE A 252 -15.98 27.59 -19.56
C PHE A 252 -17.25 28.25 -19.03
N LEU A 253 -18.40 27.59 -19.18
CA LEU A 253 -19.65 28.03 -18.56
C LEU A 253 -19.54 28.03 -17.04
N LEU A 254 -18.98 26.96 -16.46
CA LEU A 254 -18.71 26.89 -15.03
C LEU A 254 -17.74 28.00 -14.57
N PHE A 255 -16.67 28.31 -15.32
CA PHE A 255 -15.78 29.42 -14.98
C PHE A 255 -16.51 30.77 -14.96
N LYS A 256 -17.44 31.00 -15.89
CA LYS A 256 -18.25 32.21 -15.92
C LYS A 256 -19.19 32.29 -14.72
N LEU A 257 -19.86 31.19 -14.39
CA LEU A 257 -20.70 31.09 -13.18
C LEU A 257 -19.88 31.33 -11.91
N ALA A 258 -18.68 30.75 -11.82
CA ALA A 258 -17.79 30.91 -10.68
C ALA A 258 -17.30 32.34 -10.48
N ARG A 259 -17.12 33.12 -11.56
CA ARG A 259 -16.81 34.56 -11.50
C ARG A 259 -17.97 35.36 -10.91
N TYR A 260 -19.22 35.01 -11.19
CA TYR A 260 -20.38 35.64 -10.54
C TYR A 260 -20.55 35.19 -9.08
N GLY A 261 -20.26 33.92 -8.80
CA GLY A 261 -20.37 33.30 -7.48
C GLY A 261 -19.18 33.53 -6.54
N GLU A 262 -18.18 34.34 -6.91
CA GLU A 262 -16.94 34.48 -6.12
C GLU A 262 -17.14 35.04 -4.70
N LYS A 263 -18.30 35.66 -4.44
CA LYS A 263 -18.70 36.18 -3.12
C LYS A 263 -19.29 35.09 -2.21
N ILE A 264 -19.63 33.92 -2.74
CA ILE A 264 -20.24 32.82 -1.98
C ILE A 264 -19.15 32.08 -1.20
N SER A 265 -19.03 32.39 0.08
CA SER A 265 -17.96 31.89 0.96
C SER A 265 -17.89 30.36 1.04
N ILE A 266 -19.05 29.68 1.08
CA ILE A 266 -19.09 28.22 1.18
C ILE A 266 -18.53 27.53 -0.08
N LEU A 267 -18.82 28.05 -1.28
CA LEU A 267 -18.26 27.52 -2.53
C LEU A 267 -16.75 27.73 -2.59
N SER A 268 -16.29 28.92 -2.20
CA SER A 268 -14.85 29.20 -2.09
C SER A 268 -14.17 28.28 -1.07
N PHE A 269 -14.79 27.99 0.08
CA PHE A 269 -14.25 27.08 1.09
C PHE A 269 -14.12 25.65 0.56
N ILE A 270 -15.19 25.11 -0.06
CA ILE A 270 -15.18 23.77 -0.65
C ILE A 270 -14.08 23.67 -1.69
N GLY A 271 -13.97 24.65 -2.58
CA GLY A 271 -12.95 24.62 -3.62
C GLY A 271 -11.54 24.89 -3.10
N GLU A 272 -11.41 25.67 -2.02
CA GLU A 272 -10.13 25.90 -1.37
C GLU A 272 -9.54 24.59 -0.82
N HIS A 273 -10.41 23.74 -0.30
CA HIS A 273 -10.10 22.44 0.30
C HIS A 273 -10.54 21.25 -0.57
N SER A 274 -10.70 21.45 -1.89
CA SER A 274 -11.34 20.47 -2.78
C SER A 274 -10.74 19.07 -2.71
N LEU A 275 -9.41 18.96 -2.54
CA LEU A 275 -8.72 17.69 -2.39
C LEU A 275 -9.15 16.94 -1.12
N LEU A 276 -9.30 17.64 0.00
CA LEU A 276 -9.75 17.05 1.26
C LEU A 276 -11.23 16.70 1.18
N VAL A 277 -12.05 17.58 0.59
CA VAL A 277 -13.48 17.30 0.34
C VAL A 277 -13.66 16.04 -0.49
N LEU A 278 -12.87 15.84 -1.56
CA LEU A 278 -12.89 14.62 -2.36
C LEU A 278 -12.58 13.37 -1.52
N CYS A 279 -11.58 13.45 -0.65
CA CYS A 279 -11.19 12.34 0.22
C CYS A 279 -12.30 11.99 1.21
N VAL A 280 -12.92 12.99 1.85
CA VAL A 280 -14.04 12.77 2.77
C VAL A 280 -15.28 12.27 2.01
N HIS A 281 -15.53 12.78 0.81
CA HIS A 281 -16.62 12.29 -0.04
C HIS A 281 -16.44 10.82 -0.39
N LEU A 282 -15.22 10.34 -0.68
CA LEU A 282 -14.99 8.92 -0.88
C LEU A 282 -15.39 8.10 0.35
N VAL A 283 -15.01 8.54 1.55
CA VAL A 283 -15.42 7.86 2.80
C VAL A 283 -16.95 7.85 2.92
N ALA A 284 -17.62 8.92 2.50
CA ALA A 284 -19.08 8.97 2.45
C ALA A 284 -19.67 7.89 1.51
N LEU A 285 -19.11 7.77 0.31
CA LEU A 285 -19.56 6.81 -0.71
C LEU A 285 -19.33 5.37 -0.29
N GLU A 286 -18.15 5.05 0.23
CA GLU A 286 -17.72 3.68 0.45
C GLU A 286 -18.13 3.16 1.84
N ALA A 287 -18.22 4.03 2.86
CA ALA A 287 -18.44 3.59 4.24
C ALA A 287 -19.71 4.15 4.93
N MET A 288 -20.33 5.22 4.42
CA MET A 288 -21.45 5.87 5.13
C MET A 288 -22.85 5.48 4.66
N GLY A 289 -22.98 4.67 3.59
CA GLY A 289 -24.26 4.37 2.95
C GLY A 289 -25.33 3.83 3.90
N GLN A 290 -24.98 2.90 4.80
CA GLN A 290 -25.94 2.36 5.77
C GLN A 290 -26.42 3.39 6.80
N TYR A 291 -25.53 4.27 7.26
CA TYR A 291 -25.88 5.36 8.18
C TYR A 291 -26.81 6.36 7.51
N PHE A 292 -26.55 6.69 6.23
CA PHE A 292 -27.43 7.58 5.47
C PHE A 292 -28.82 6.97 5.28
N ASN A 293 -28.90 5.68 4.95
CA ASN A 293 -30.18 4.98 4.86
C ASN A 293 -30.94 4.97 6.20
N TYR A 294 -30.25 4.79 7.33
CA TYR A 294 -30.87 4.88 8.66
C TYR A 294 -31.42 6.28 8.92
N ILE A 295 -30.66 7.33 8.61
CA ILE A 295 -31.08 8.73 8.80
C ILE A 295 -32.29 9.05 7.91
N THR A 296 -32.28 8.66 6.64
CA THR A 296 -33.41 8.92 5.74
C THR A 296 -34.68 8.20 6.20
N ASN A 297 -34.55 6.96 6.67
CA ASN A 297 -35.68 6.20 7.22
C ASN A 297 -36.22 6.83 8.51
N PHE A 298 -35.34 7.28 9.41
CA PHE A 298 -35.72 7.94 10.65
C PHE A 298 -36.47 9.26 10.42
N ILE A 299 -36.08 10.03 9.41
CA ILE A 299 -36.75 11.29 9.03
C ILE A 299 -38.07 11.01 8.26
N GLY A 300 -38.31 9.77 7.81
CA GLY A 300 -39.49 9.40 7.03
C GLY A 300 -39.40 9.84 5.56
N ILE A 301 -38.19 10.00 5.00
CA ILE A 301 -38.01 10.29 3.58
C ILE A 301 -38.28 9.01 2.79
N THR A 302 -39.42 8.97 2.08
CA THR A 302 -39.82 7.83 1.25
C THR A 302 -39.94 8.20 -0.22
N GLY A 303 -39.66 7.24 -1.11
CA GLY A 303 -39.75 7.40 -2.57
C GLY A 303 -38.42 7.79 -3.22
N ASP A 304 -38.22 7.36 -4.47
CA ASP A 304 -36.91 7.42 -5.15
C ASP A 304 -36.34 8.84 -5.26
N VAL A 305 -37.17 9.81 -5.63
CA VAL A 305 -36.72 11.20 -5.85
C VAL A 305 -36.39 11.91 -4.52
N PRO A 306 -37.25 11.88 -3.49
CA PRO A 306 -36.89 12.38 -2.16
C PRO A 306 -35.64 11.70 -1.58
N LEU A 307 -35.48 10.39 -1.76
CA LEU A 307 -34.33 9.64 -1.25
C LEU A 307 -33.03 10.02 -1.99
N LEU A 308 -33.11 10.30 -3.31
CA LEU A 308 -32.02 10.88 -4.09
C LEU A 308 -31.54 12.22 -3.51
N TRP A 309 -32.47 13.16 -3.34
CA TRP A 309 -32.15 14.49 -2.80
C TRP A 309 -31.66 14.42 -1.35
N GLY A 310 -32.28 13.57 -0.52
CA GLY A 310 -31.85 13.32 0.85
C GLY A 310 -30.42 12.79 0.91
N SER A 311 -30.10 11.76 0.11
CA SER A 311 -28.74 11.20 0.01
C SER A 311 -27.73 12.22 -0.51
N LEU A 312 -28.11 13.05 -1.49
CA LEU A 312 -27.28 14.13 -2.02
C LEU A 312 -26.92 15.13 -0.92
N VAL A 313 -27.91 15.62 -0.18
CA VAL A 313 -27.70 16.57 0.92
C VAL A 313 -26.82 15.96 2.01
N LEU A 314 -27.07 14.72 2.41
CA LEU A 314 -26.27 14.02 3.43
C LEU A 314 -24.80 13.89 3.01
N ASN A 315 -24.54 13.52 1.75
CA ASN A 315 -23.18 13.42 1.24
C ASN A 315 -22.47 14.78 1.19
N ILE A 316 -23.15 15.85 0.76
CA ILE A 316 -22.59 17.20 0.75
C ILE A 316 -22.26 17.66 2.18
N VAL A 317 -23.22 17.53 3.09
CA VAL A 317 -23.07 17.92 4.50
C VAL A 317 -21.95 17.13 5.17
N PHE A 318 -21.91 15.80 4.99
CA PHE A 318 -20.85 14.96 5.53
C PHE A 318 -19.47 15.36 4.99
N SER A 319 -19.36 15.61 3.68
CA SER A 319 -18.11 15.98 3.04
C SER A 319 -17.57 17.32 3.55
N ILE A 320 -18.45 18.31 3.75
CA ILE A 320 -18.09 19.63 4.26
C ILE A 320 -17.73 19.56 5.75
N THR A 321 -18.58 18.91 6.56
CA THR A 321 -18.37 18.81 8.02
C THR A 321 -17.13 17.99 8.36
N GLY A 322 -16.93 16.83 7.72
CA GLY A 322 -15.73 16.01 7.89
C GLY A 322 -14.46 16.77 7.49
N THR A 323 -14.51 17.56 6.41
CA THR A 323 -13.41 18.45 6.01
C THR A 323 -13.09 19.47 7.11
N PHE A 324 -14.12 20.13 7.66
CA PHE A 324 -13.96 21.10 8.75
C PHE A 324 -13.35 20.46 10.01
N VAL A 325 -13.82 19.28 10.41
CA VAL A 325 -13.31 18.53 11.56
C VAL A 325 -11.82 18.19 11.39
N ILE A 326 -11.42 17.69 10.22
CA ILE A 326 -10.01 17.38 9.93
C ILE A 326 -9.13 18.63 10.00
N LEU A 327 -9.61 19.75 9.46
CA LEU A 327 -8.88 21.03 9.51
C LEU A 327 -8.72 21.53 10.95
N PHE A 328 -9.78 21.42 11.76
CA PHE A 328 -9.75 21.79 13.17
C PHE A 328 -8.71 20.99 13.96
N PHE A 329 -8.70 19.66 13.83
CA PHE A 329 -7.69 18.80 14.47
C PHE A 329 -6.27 19.04 13.95
N SER A 330 -6.11 19.32 12.65
CA SER A 330 -4.81 19.66 12.05
C SER A 330 -4.22 20.95 12.64
N GLN A 331 -5.05 21.96 12.88
CA GLN A 331 -4.65 23.21 13.52
C GLN A 331 -4.22 22.99 14.98
N ILE A 332 -4.96 22.18 15.74
CA ILE A 332 -4.61 21.81 17.12
C ILE A 332 -3.26 21.11 17.16
N LYS A 333 -3.07 20.10 16.30
CA LYS A 333 -1.80 19.35 16.20
C LYS A 333 -0.63 20.27 15.86
N LYS A 334 -0.82 21.23 14.95
CA LYS A 334 0.22 22.21 14.59
C LYS A 334 0.61 23.09 15.78
N LYS A 335 -0.37 23.58 16.56
CA LYS A 335 -0.12 24.36 17.78
C LYS A 335 0.67 23.54 18.82
N PHE A 336 0.28 22.28 19.04
CA PHE A 336 0.94 21.39 20.00
C PHE A 336 2.36 20.98 19.57
N LEU A 337 2.56 20.73 18.27
CA LEU A 337 3.88 20.40 17.71
C LEU A 337 4.87 21.56 17.80
N ILE A 338 4.43 22.81 17.58
CA ILE A 338 5.30 23.99 17.71
C ILE A 338 5.80 24.15 19.14
N GLN A 339 4.97 23.87 20.16
CA GLN A 339 5.39 23.86 21.56
C GLN A 339 6.40 22.74 21.88
N HIS A 340 6.24 21.56 21.28
CA HIS A 340 7.12 20.41 21.55
C HIS A 340 8.44 20.44 20.76
N PHE A 341 8.46 21.08 19.58
CA PHE A 341 9.66 21.20 18.74
C PHE A 341 10.72 22.10 19.38
N ASN A 342 10.32 23.16 20.09
CA ASN A 342 11.25 24.04 20.80
C ASN A 342 11.93 23.39 22.02
N ARG A 343 11.56 22.17 22.43
CA ARG A 343 12.18 21.46 23.57
C ARG A 343 13.19 20.37 23.20
N ASN A 344 13.26 19.92 21.94
CA ASN A 344 13.97 18.68 21.58
C ASN A 344 14.97 18.80 20.41
N VAL A 345 15.51 20.00 20.15
CA VAL A 345 16.48 20.22 19.05
C VAL A 345 17.89 19.72 19.38
N SER A 346 18.20 19.36 20.64
CA SER A 346 19.55 18.93 21.04
C SER A 346 19.60 17.48 21.58
N ALA A 347 19.22 16.46 20.80
CA ALA A 347 19.65 15.09 21.10
C ALA A 347 19.44 14.12 19.93
N SER A 348 20.54 13.43 19.59
CA SER A 348 20.65 12.23 18.75
C SER A 348 20.55 12.44 17.24
N ALA A 349 21.72 12.32 16.59
CA ALA A 349 21.83 11.71 15.26
C ALA A 349 21.06 10.38 15.28
N LYS A 350 19.81 10.41 14.83
CA LYS A 350 18.84 9.32 15.01
C LYS A 350 19.24 8.12 14.17
N ARG A 351 19.56 7.02 14.85
CA ARG A 351 19.65 5.67 14.29
C ARG A 351 18.41 5.38 13.44
N ASP A 352 18.61 4.88 12.23
CA ASP A 352 17.51 4.51 11.33
C ASP A 352 16.82 3.22 11.81
N TYR A 353 15.62 3.34 12.37
CA TYR A 353 14.82 2.21 12.83
C TYR A 353 13.85 1.67 11.77
N SER A 354 13.99 2.07 10.49
CA SER A 354 13.08 1.63 9.43
C SER A 354 13.12 0.12 9.21
N ALA A 355 14.30 -0.50 9.32
CA ALA A 355 14.42 -1.95 9.22
C ALA A 355 13.78 -2.68 10.41
N ASP A 356 13.82 -2.12 11.61
CA ASP A 356 13.18 -2.73 12.79
C ASP A 356 11.65 -2.58 12.71
N ILE A 357 11.14 -1.44 12.25
CA ILE A 357 9.70 -1.29 11.94
C ILE A 357 9.25 -2.29 10.88
N MET A 358 10.04 -2.46 9.81
CA MET A 358 9.76 -3.44 8.75
C MET A 358 9.69 -4.86 9.32
N LYS A 359 10.68 -5.29 10.11
CA LYS A 359 10.66 -6.58 10.83
C LYS A 359 9.43 -6.72 11.74
N GLY A 360 9.03 -5.64 12.40
CA GLY A 360 7.81 -5.57 13.23
C GLY A 360 6.54 -5.83 12.43
N ILE A 361 6.40 -5.21 11.26
CA ILE A 361 5.27 -5.48 10.35
C ILE A 361 5.32 -6.94 9.88
N LEU A 362 6.48 -7.42 9.46
CA LEU A 362 6.67 -8.78 8.95
C LEU A 362 6.32 -9.86 9.99
N ILE A 363 6.72 -9.68 11.26
CA ILE A 363 6.42 -10.67 12.30
C ILE A 363 4.94 -10.66 12.67
N VAL A 364 4.29 -9.49 12.71
CA VAL A 364 2.82 -9.40 12.87
C VAL A 364 2.12 -10.11 11.70
N SER A 365 2.55 -9.85 10.46
CA SER A 365 2.00 -10.50 9.27
C SER A 365 2.17 -12.02 9.32
N MET A 366 3.32 -12.53 9.78
CA MET A 366 3.55 -13.97 9.95
C MET A 366 2.56 -14.57 10.96
N LEU A 367 2.38 -13.93 12.12
CA LEU A 367 1.44 -14.40 13.14
C LEU A 367 -0.02 -14.40 12.64
N VAL A 368 -0.42 -13.37 11.88
CA VAL A 368 -1.74 -13.34 11.21
C VAL A 368 -1.85 -14.47 10.19
N GLY A 369 -0.80 -14.72 9.41
CA GLY A 369 -0.73 -15.78 8.41
C GLY A 369 -0.89 -17.20 8.97
N HIS A 370 -0.52 -17.40 10.24
CA HIS A 370 -0.65 -18.67 10.97
C HIS A 370 -2.03 -18.88 11.60
N THR A 371 -3.01 -18.05 11.25
CA THR A 371 -4.43 -18.22 11.61
C THR A 371 -5.28 -18.52 10.38
N VAL A 372 -6.53 -18.92 10.59
CA VAL A 372 -7.47 -19.25 9.50
C VAL A 372 -8.01 -17.96 8.87
N ILE A 373 -7.23 -17.38 7.95
CA ILE A 373 -7.54 -16.14 7.22
C ILE A 373 -7.98 -16.40 5.78
N ASP A 374 -8.58 -15.38 5.17
CA ASP A 374 -8.90 -15.34 3.75
C ASP A 374 -7.68 -15.64 2.85
N VAL A 375 -7.92 -16.37 1.77
CA VAL A 375 -6.89 -16.83 0.83
C VAL A 375 -6.16 -15.66 0.16
N SER A 376 -6.87 -14.57 -0.14
CA SER A 376 -6.29 -13.39 -0.77
C SER A 376 -5.36 -12.66 0.20
N LEU A 377 -5.78 -12.49 1.46
CA LEU A 377 -4.90 -11.91 2.49
C LEU A 377 -3.66 -12.77 2.70
N ARG A 378 -3.84 -14.09 2.76
CA ARG A 378 -2.73 -15.04 2.87
C ARG A 378 -1.76 -14.88 1.70
N ARG A 379 -2.23 -14.82 0.46
CA ARG A 379 -1.36 -14.59 -0.71
C ARG A 379 -0.56 -13.29 -0.60
N ILE A 380 -1.20 -12.19 -0.17
CA ILE A 380 -0.52 -10.90 0.02
C ILE A 380 0.60 -11.02 1.06
N ILE A 381 0.31 -11.60 2.24
CA ILE A 381 1.31 -11.79 3.30
C ILE A 381 2.45 -12.69 2.81
N TYR A 382 2.11 -13.84 2.23
CA TYR A 382 3.04 -14.88 1.80
C TYR A 382 3.85 -14.51 0.56
N SER A 383 3.48 -13.44 -0.14
CA SER A 383 4.21 -12.94 -1.31
C SER A 383 5.64 -12.48 -1.00
N CYS A 384 5.94 -12.02 0.23
CA CYS A 384 7.27 -11.50 0.55
C CYS A 384 7.73 -11.68 2.01
N HIS A 385 6.87 -12.05 2.96
CA HIS A 385 7.21 -11.84 4.38
C HIS A 385 8.45 -12.61 4.87
N MET A 386 8.62 -13.90 4.54
CA MET A 386 9.77 -14.69 5.00
C MET A 386 11.07 -14.29 4.29
N VAL A 387 11.03 -14.12 2.97
CA VAL A 387 12.21 -13.69 2.19
C VAL A 387 12.67 -12.28 2.58
N ALA A 388 11.77 -11.43 3.07
CA ALA A 388 12.12 -10.10 3.57
C ALA A 388 13.07 -10.16 4.78
N PHE A 389 12.89 -11.11 5.70
CA PHE A 389 13.82 -11.30 6.82
C PHE A 389 15.20 -11.76 6.33
N ILE A 390 15.24 -12.63 5.32
CA ILE A 390 16.48 -13.12 4.71
C ILE A 390 17.21 -11.98 4.00
N PHE A 391 16.48 -11.19 3.21
CA PHE A 391 16.98 -9.99 2.56
C PHE A 391 17.57 -9.00 3.58
N LEU A 392 16.87 -8.71 4.68
CA LEU A 392 17.38 -7.82 5.73
C LEU A 392 18.62 -8.41 6.43
N SER A 393 18.67 -9.73 6.63
CA SER A 393 19.84 -10.42 7.17
C SER A 393 21.07 -10.23 6.28
N GLY A 394 20.89 -10.35 4.96
CA GLY A 394 21.91 -10.05 3.95
C GLY A 394 22.28 -8.57 3.90
N TYR A 395 21.28 -7.68 3.95
CA TYR A 395 21.51 -6.23 4.00
C TYR A 395 22.41 -5.85 5.17
N PHE A 396 22.21 -6.42 6.37
CA PHE A 396 23.08 -6.13 7.53
C PHE A 396 24.35 -7.00 7.61
N TYR A 397 24.66 -7.80 6.58
CA TYR A 397 25.87 -8.60 6.56
C TYR A 397 27.13 -7.72 6.57
N HIS A 398 28.16 -8.23 7.24
CA HIS A 398 29.49 -7.64 7.31
C HIS A 398 30.53 -8.73 7.08
N PRO A 399 31.51 -8.52 6.18
CA PRO A 399 32.61 -9.46 5.98
C PRO A 399 33.35 -9.72 7.29
N VAL A 400 33.72 -10.98 7.52
CA VAL A 400 34.50 -11.38 8.69
C VAL A 400 35.97 -11.57 8.34
N LYS A 401 36.85 -11.19 9.27
CA LYS A 401 38.31 -11.35 9.10
C LYS A 401 38.77 -12.80 9.26
N SER A 402 38.08 -13.58 10.09
CA SER A 402 38.41 -14.99 10.37
C SER A 402 37.16 -15.84 10.28
N LEU A 403 37.24 -16.90 9.46
CA LEU A 403 36.14 -17.84 9.24
C LEU A 403 35.65 -18.47 10.56
N GLY A 404 36.57 -18.91 11.42
CA GLY A 404 36.24 -19.52 12.72
C GLY A 404 35.45 -18.56 13.63
N THR A 405 35.86 -17.29 13.70
CA THR A 405 35.11 -16.28 14.49
C THR A 405 33.71 -16.03 13.93
N GLY A 406 33.55 -16.07 12.60
CA GLY A 406 32.26 -15.98 11.92
C GLY A 406 31.35 -17.15 12.27
N ILE A 407 31.86 -18.38 12.18
CA ILE A 407 31.11 -19.61 12.50
C ILE A 407 30.67 -19.60 13.97
N ILE A 408 31.57 -19.29 14.92
CA ILE A 408 31.23 -19.22 16.35
C ILE A 408 30.14 -18.18 16.61
N ARG A 409 30.18 -17.03 15.93
CA ARG A 409 29.15 -16.00 16.06
C ARG A 409 27.79 -16.49 15.55
N LEU A 410 27.77 -17.16 14.41
CA LEU A 410 26.54 -17.74 13.85
C LEU A 410 25.98 -18.83 14.77
N TYR A 411 26.83 -19.75 15.25
CA TYR A 411 26.47 -20.77 16.23
C TYR A 411 25.77 -20.14 17.46
N LYS A 412 26.39 -19.13 18.07
CA LYS A 412 25.83 -18.44 19.24
C LYS A 412 24.53 -17.70 18.96
N SER A 413 24.34 -17.21 17.74
CA SER A 413 23.19 -16.38 17.36
C SER A 413 21.96 -17.20 16.96
N PHE A 414 22.15 -18.42 16.43
CA PHE A 414 21.05 -19.24 15.91
C PHE A 414 20.91 -20.59 16.62
N LEU A 415 22.00 -21.33 16.79
CA LEU A 415 21.95 -22.69 17.35
C LEU A 415 21.76 -22.70 18.86
N ILE A 416 22.28 -21.71 19.60
CA ILE A 416 21.97 -21.60 21.04
C ILE A 416 20.47 -21.34 21.26
N PRO A 417 19.84 -20.32 20.64
CA PRO A 417 18.39 -20.14 20.75
C PRO A 417 17.57 -21.35 20.31
N TYR A 418 18.00 -22.04 19.25
CA TYR A 418 17.36 -23.27 18.79
C TYR A 418 17.47 -24.41 19.83
N GLY A 419 18.65 -24.63 20.41
CA GLY A 419 18.83 -25.63 21.47
C GLY A 419 18.01 -25.31 22.72
N VAL A 420 17.92 -24.04 23.11
CA VAL A 420 17.05 -23.57 24.19
C VAL A 420 15.58 -23.87 23.87
N PHE A 421 15.15 -23.63 22.63
CA PHE A 421 13.81 -24.00 22.17
C PHE A 421 13.57 -25.50 22.30
N CYS A 422 14.47 -26.36 21.79
CA CYS A 422 14.30 -27.82 21.87
C CYS A 422 14.20 -28.31 23.31
N PHE A 423 15.04 -27.76 24.19
CA PHE A 423 15.02 -28.11 25.62
C PHE A 423 13.73 -27.64 26.31
N ALA A 424 13.29 -26.41 26.04
CA ALA A 424 12.04 -25.87 26.59
C ALA A 424 10.82 -26.66 26.07
N HIS A 425 10.79 -27.01 24.78
CA HIS A 425 9.73 -27.81 24.18
C HIS A 425 9.66 -29.20 24.83
N LEU A 426 10.81 -29.84 25.06
CA LEU A 426 10.88 -31.12 25.77
C LEU A 426 10.35 -31.01 27.19
N ILE A 427 10.73 -29.97 27.94
CA ILE A 427 10.25 -29.72 29.31
C ILE A 427 8.73 -29.58 29.36
N LEU A 428 8.16 -28.76 28.47
CA LEU A 428 6.73 -28.48 28.46
C LEU A 428 5.89 -29.73 28.18
N HIS A 429 6.44 -30.72 27.47
CA HIS A 429 5.76 -31.96 27.13
C HIS A 429 6.21 -33.16 27.97
N LEU A 430 7.00 -32.96 29.04
CA LEU A 430 7.51 -34.04 29.90
C LEU A 430 6.43 -35.01 30.38
N GLY A 431 5.23 -34.50 30.69
CA GLY A 431 4.10 -35.30 31.15
C GLY A 431 3.45 -36.20 30.07
N GLU A 432 3.77 -35.97 28.80
CA GLU A 432 3.23 -36.69 27.63
C GLU A 432 4.30 -37.58 26.95
N ILE A 433 5.47 -37.73 27.59
CA ILE A 433 6.59 -38.47 27.02
C ILE A 433 6.44 -39.98 27.26
N ASN A 434 6.37 -40.74 26.17
CA ASN A 434 6.65 -42.17 26.12
C ASN A 434 7.86 -42.40 25.18
N SER A 435 8.35 -43.64 25.07
CA SER A 435 9.53 -43.96 24.24
C SER A 435 9.36 -43.50 22.79
N ASP A 436 8.15 -43.65 22.25
CA ASP A 436 7.85 -43.36 20.85
C ASP A 436 7.73 -41.86 20.60
N SER A 437 7.11 -41.11 21.51
CA SER A 437 7.00 -39.65 21.43
C SER A 437 8.36 -38.97 21.66
N LEU A 438 9.19 -39.51 22.56
CA LEU A 438 10.57 -39.04 22.74
C LEU A 438 11.39 -39.21 21.45
N PHE A 439 11.36 -40.41 20.86
CA PHE A 439 12.11 -40.70 19.64
C PHE A 439 11.60 -39.85 18.46
N ARG A 440 10.28 -39.64 18.36
CA ARG A 440 9.67 -38.73 17.38
C ARG A 440 10.15 -37.29 17.55
N ASN A 441 10.12 -36.77 18.78
CA ASN A 441 10.57 -35.41 19.08
C ASN A 441 12.07 -35.24 18.78
N LEU A 442 12.91 -36.21 19.15
CA LEU A 442 14.34 -36.19 18.82
C LEU A 442 14.58 -36.18 17.30
N LYS A 443 13.84 -36.98 16.53
CA LYS A 443 13.88 -36.92 15.06
C LYS A 443 13.51 -35.53 14.55
N THR A 444 12.41 -34.94 15.03
CA THR A 444 12.00 -33.58 14.66
C THR A 444 13.08 -32.55 14.97
N TYR A 445 13.73 -32.63 16.13
CA TYR A 445 14.80 -31.69 16.52
C TYR A 445 16.09 -31.86 15.70
N ILE A 446 16.46 -33.09 15.36
CA ILE A 446 17.67 -33.37 14.57
C ILE A 446 17.48 -32.89 13.14
N TYR A 447 16.32 -33.20 12.55
CA TYR A 447 16.06 -32.89 11.15
C TYR A 447 15.57 -31.46 10.94
N ALA A 448 14.89 -30.83 11.91
CA ALA A 448 14.52 -29.42 11.89
C ALA A 448 13.88 -28.94 10.56
N MET A 449 13.02 -29.77 9.96
CA MET A 449 12.41 -29.53 8.66
C MET A 449 11.10 -28.74 8.79
N SER A 450 10.79 -27.90 7.79
CA SER A 450 9.50 -27.19 7.73
C SER A 450 8.36 -28.15 7.47
N PHE A 451 8.52 -29.07 6.53
CA PHE A 451 7.62 -30.18 6.22
C PHE A 451 8.46 -31.30 5.58
N SER A 452 7.90 -32.50 5.45
CA SER A 452 8.47 -33.63 4.72
C SER A 452 7.73 -33.87 3.40
N ASP A 453 8.42 -34.47 2.43
CA ASP A 453 7.83 -34.92 1.16
C ASP A 453 8.46 -36.27 0.80
N LYS A 454 9.03 -36.45 -0.41
CA LYS A 454 9.56 -37.76 -0.86
C LYS A 454 10.69 -38.29 0.01
N LEU A 455 11.58 -37.40 0.44
CA LEU A 455 12.63 -37.74 1.39
C LEU A 455 12.11 -37.52 2.81
N PHE A 456 12.36 -38.49 3.69
CA PHE A 456 12.06 -38.40 5.12
C PHE A 456 10.56 -38.22 5.44
N VAL A 457 9.68 -38.95 4.74
CA VAL A 457 8.22 -38.89 4.86
C VAL A 457 7.73 -38.90 6.33
N ASP A 458 8.33 -39.74 7.17
CA ASP A 458 7.91 -39.96 8.57
C ASP A 458 8.39 -38.88 9.56
N ILE A 459 9.02 -37.80 9.09
CA ILE A 459 9.59 -36.77 9.96
C ILE A 459 8.59 -35.61 10.13
N PRO A 460 8.11 -35.36 11.37
CA PRO A 460 7.22 -34.24 11.62
C PRO A 460 7.91 -32.88 11.42
N SER A 461 7.11 -31.90 11.03
CA SER A 461 7.50 -30.49 11.01
C SER A 461 7.91 -29.98 12.39
N ILE A 462 8.89 -29.08 12.45
CA ILE A 462 9.23 -28.32 13.67
C ILE A 462 8.54 -26.95 13.74
N GLY A 463 7.48 -26.75 12.94
CA GLY A 463 6.78 -25.47 12.86
C GLY A 463 7.68 -24.33 12.34
N PRO A 464 7.32 -23.05 12.57
CA PRO A 464 8.06 -21.87 12.07
C PRO A 464 9.51 -21.76 12.55
N ILE A 465 9.90 -22.51 13.57
CA ILE A 465 11.26 -22.57 14.08
C ILE A 465 12.25 -23.05 13.02
N TYR A 466 11.80 -23.82 12.02
CA TYR A 466 12.64 -24.23 10.89
C TYR A 466 13.36 -23.03 10.24
N PHE A 467 12.74 -21.85 10.25
CA PHE A 467 13.30 -20.63 9.69
C PHE A 467 14.64 -20.23 10.34
N ILE A 468 14.83 -20.51 11.63
CA ILE A 468 16.07 -20.21 12.36
C ILE A 468 17.21 -21.09 11.84
N CYS A 469 16.98 -22.39 11.69
CA CYS A 469 17.96 -23.34 11.16
C CYS A 469 18.27 -23.09 9.68
N MET A 470 17.23 -22.83 8.88
CA MET A 470 17.39 -22.47 7.47
C MET A 470 18.18 -21.16 7.31
N LEU A 471 17.89 -20.12 8.11
CA LEU A 471 18.63 -18.85 8.05
C LEU A 471 20.08 -19.01 8.53
N PHE A 472 20.34 -19.89 9.50
CA PHE A 472 21.70 -20.27 9.87
C PHE A 472 22.45 -20.88 8.67
N LEU A 473 21.82 -21.81 7.94
CA LEU A 473 22.40 -22.40 6.73
C LEU A 473 22.64 -21.38 5.61
N VAL A 474 21.69 -20.48 5.34
CA VAL A 474 21.88 -19.37 4.37
C VAL A 474 23.13 -18.58 4.73
N ARG A 475 23.28 -18.21 6.01
CA ARG A 475 24.41 -17.38 6.47
C ARG A 475 25.73 -18.12 6.47
N ILE A 476 25.74 -19.41 6.82
CA ILE A 476 26.98 -20.18 6.83
C ILE A 476 27.47 -20.43 5.40
N ILE A 477 26.58 -20.84 4.48
CA ILE A 477 26.92 -21.05 3.07
C ILE A 477 27.39 -19.74 2.45
N TYR A 478 26.68 -18.64 2.69
CA TYR A 478 27.12 -17.33 2.20
C TYR A 478 28.47 -16.90 2.76
N LEU A 479 28.74 -17.14 4.04
CA LEU A 479 30.04 -16.87 4.66
C LEU A 479 31.17 -17.63 3.94
N PHE A 480 30.96 -18.91 3.60
CA PHE A 480 31.91 -19.68 2.79
C PHE A 480 32.12 -19.05 1.41
N ILE A 481 31.04 -18.70 0.71
CA ILE A 481 31.12 -18.04 -0.61
C ILE A 481 31.92 -16.72 -0.52
N ASP A 482 31.62 -15.88 0.47
CA ASP A 482 32.25 -14.58 0.68
C ASP A 482 33.74 -14.70 1.04
N TYR A 483 34.11 -15.71 1.84
CA TYR A 483 35.49 -15.95 2.27
C TYR A 483 36.37 -16.50 1.14
N PHE A 484 35.86 -17.43 0.34
CA PHE A 484 36.62 -18.09 -0.73
C PHE A 484 36.58 -17.35 -2.06
N THR A 485 35.71 -16.34 -2.21
CA THR A 485 35.53 -15.61 -3.46
C THR A 485 35.73 -14.12 -3.25
N ASN A 486 36.61 -13.48 -4.03
CA ASN A 486 36.82 -12.03 -3.93
C ASN A 486 35.96 -11.22 -4.91
N SER A 487 35.70 -11.77 -6.11
CA SER A 487 34.91 -11.09 -7.15
C SER A 487 33.42 -11.13 -6.86
N ILE A 488 32.75 -9.97 -6.90
CA ILE A 488 31.29 -9.86 -6.77
C ILE A 488 30.56 -10.65 -7.86
N GLN A 489 31.08 -10.66 -9.09
CA GLN A 489 30.45 -11.38 -10.19
C GLN A 489 30.45 -12.89 -9.92
N ASN A 490 31.57 -13.42 -9.40
CA ASN A 490 31.67 -14.84 -9.07
C ASN A 490 30.73 -15.21 -7.91
N LYS A 491 30.57 -14.33 -6.90
CA LYS A 491 29.61 -14.53 -5.81
C LYS A 491 28.18 -14.64 -6.34
N ILE A 492 27.78 -13.70 -7.20
CA ILE A 492 26.45 -13.70 -7.82
C ILE A 492 26.25 -14.98 -8.64
N THR A 493 27.23 -15.41 -9.44
CA THR A 493 27.15 -16.64 -10.23
C THR A 493 27.00 -17.88 -9.35
N ILE A 494 27.81 -18.03 -8.30
CA ILE A 494 27.74 -19.16 -7.36
C ILE A 494 26.37 -19.19 -6.65
N VAL A 495 25.90 -18.03 -6.19
CA VAL A 495 24.58 -17.89 -5.56
C VAL A 495 23.45 -18.27 -6.51
N MET A 496 23.53 -17.87 -7.78
CA MET A 496 22.54 -18.23 -8.79
C MET A 496 22.51 -19.74 -9.05
N ILE A 497 23.68 -20.40 -9.10
CA ILE A 497 23.79 -21.86 -9.25
C ILE A 497 23.16 -22.57 -8.05
N PHE A 498 23.52 -22.18 -6.82
CA PHE A 498 22.92 -22.77 -5.63
C PHE A 498 21.42 -22.51 -5.55
N SER A 499 20.96 -21.32 -5.91
CA SER A 499 19.53 -21.00 -5.95
C SER A 499 18.77 -21.89 -6.93
N LEU A 500 19.35 -22.16 -8.11
CA LEU A 500 18.78 -23.09 -9.09
C LEU A 500 18.77 -24.53 -8.58
N ILE A 501 19.82 -24.98 -7.90
CA ILE A 501 19.87 -26.32 -7.28
C ILE A 501 18.77 -26.43 -6.20
N GLY A 502 18.65 -25.44 -5.32
CA GLY A 502 17.60 -25.40 -4.30
C GLY A 502 16.19 -25.41 -4.92
N PHE A 503 16.00 -24.70 -6.02
CA PHE A 503 14.76 -24.72 -6.79
C PHE A 503 14.43 -26.12 -7.32
N ILE A 504 15.39 -26.79 -7.98
CA ILE A 504 15.21 -28.14 -8.55
C ILE A 504 14.92 -29.16 -7.46
N LEU A 505 15.68 -29.13 -6.36
CA LEU A 505 15.47 -30.04 -5.22
C LEU A 505 14.09 -29.84 -4.59
N GLY A 506 13.72 -28.60 -4.29
CA GLY A 506 12.46 -28.27 -3.63
C GLY A 506 11.24 -28.63 -4.46
N ASN A 507 11.25 -28.31 -5.76
CA ASN A 507 10.17 -28.66 -6.68
C ASN A 507 10.14 -30.17 -7.02
N GLY A 508 11.30 -30.83 -6.93
CA GLY A 508 11.41 -32.28 -7.10
C GLY A 508 10.91 -33.11 -5.91
N GLY A 509 10.62 -32.47 -4.77
CA GLY A 509 10.20 -33.13 -3.53
C GLY A 509 11.36 -33.67 -2.67
N TYR A 510 12.60 -33.30 -3.00
CA TYR A 510 13.81 -33.74 -2.29
C TYR A 510 14.12 -32.79 -1.13
N TRP A 511 13.23 -32.72 -0.15
CA TRP A 511 13.34 -31.78 0.97
C TRP A 511 14.37 -32.29 1.99
N LEU A 512 15.32 -31.43 2.34
CA LEU A 512 16.52 -31.82 3.09
C LEU A 512 16.46 -31.40 4.56
N PRO A 513 17.24 -32.04 5.44
CA PRO A 513 17.38 -31.61 6.83
C PRO A 513 17.72 -30.12 6.93
N TRP A 514 17.16 -29.48 7.95
CA TRP A 514 17.30 -28.06 8.26
C TRP A 514 16.77 -27.16 7.13
N SER A 515 15.97 -27.73 6.23
CA SER A 515 15.46 -27.09 5.01
C SER A 515 16.61 -26.55 4.14
N LEU A 516 17.69 -27.32 3.98
CA LEU A 516 18.87 -26.92 3.19
C LEU A 516 18.51 -26.56 1.74
N ASP A 517 17.57 -27.26 1.12
CA ASP A 517 17.07 -26.96 -0.22
C ASP A 517 16.48 -25.53 -0.31
N CYS A 518 15.68 -25.13 0.69
CA CYS A 518 15.20 -23.76 0.83
C CYS A 518 16.33 -22.77 1.13
N ALA A 519 17.30 -23.15 1.96
CA ALA A 519 18.44 -22.29 2.25
C ALA A 519 19.24 -21.97 0.97
N LEU A 520 19.47 -22.97 0.11
CA LEU A 520 20.12 -22.80 -1.19
C LEU A 520 19.33 -21.85 -2.09
N TYR A 521 18.01 -22.03 -2.23
CA TYR A 521 17.13 -21.11 -2.95
C TYR A 521 17.21 -19.67 -2.40
N CYS A 522 17.16 -19.53 -1.07
CA CYS A 522 17.11 -18.24 -0.39
C CYS A 522 18.43 -17.45 -0.41
N LEU A 523 19.55 -18.06 -0.80
CA LEU A 523 20.83 -17.36 -0.95
C LEU A 523 20.71 -16.15 -1.88
N ILE A 524 19.84 -16.21 -2.89
CA ILE A 524 19.64 -15.10 -3.82
C ILE A 524 19.10 -13.85 -3.09
N PHE A 525 18.13 -14.00 -2.19
CA PHE A 525 17.59 -12.87 -1.42
C PHE A 525 18.62 -12.30 -0.45
N TYR A 526 19.46 -13.16 0.13
CA TYR A 526 20.56 -12.73 1.00
C TYR A 526 21.60 -11.92 0.22
N GLU A 527 22.05 -12.42 -0.94
CA GLU A 527 23.00 -11.72 -1.82
C GLU A 527 22.42 -10.39 -2.33
N ILE A 528 21.15 -10.38 -2.75
CA ILE A 528 20.48 -9.14 -3.15
C ILE A 528 20.45 -8.12 -2.00
N GLY A 529 20.28 -8.58 -0.76
CA GLY A 529 20.42 -7.74 0.44
C GLY A 529 21.81 -7.11 0.54
N VAL A 530 22.88 -7.90 0.39
CA VAL A 530 24.27 -7.44 0.43
C VAL A 530 24.55 -6.40 -0.66
N VAL A 531 24.13 -6.69 -1.90
CA VAL A 531 24.27 -5.78 -3.04
C VAL A 531 23.48 -4.50 -2.82
N CYS A 532 22.26 -4.59 -2.30
CA CYS A 532 21.42 -3.42 -1.99
C CYS A 532 22.06 -2.49 -0.96
N ARG A 533 22.76 -3.04 0.04
CA ARG A 533 23.54 -2.23 0.98
C ARG A 533 24.71 -1.55 0.28
N ARG A 534 25.49 -2.30 -0.48
CA ARG A 534 26.68 -1.77 -1.17
C ARG A 534 26.33 -0.60 -2.10
N LEU A 535 25.21 -0.71 -2.80
CA LEU A 535 24.73 0.28 -3.77
C LEU A 535 23.78 1.33 -3.16
N ASN A 536 23.51 1.29 -1.86
CA ASN A 536 22.55 2.16 -1.16
C ASN A 536 21.15 2.20 -1.81
N ILE A 537 20.68 1.05 -2.34
CA ILE A 537 19.40 0.95 -3.07
C ILE A 537 18.22 1.35 -2.18
N LEU A 538 18.19 0.90 -0.92
CA LEU A 538 17.11 1.23 0.02
C LEU A 538 16.98 2.75 0.25
N GLU A 539 18.10 3.46 0.33
CA GLU A 539 18.11 4.92 0.45
C GLU A 539 17.69 5.60 -0.86
N TYR A 540 18.20 5.11 -1.99
CA TYR A 540 17.84 5.61 -3.32
C TYR A 540 16.33 5.49 -3.58
N VAL A 541 15.75 4.32 -3.31
CA VAL A 541 14.32 4.06 -3.49
C VAL A 541 13.48 4.97 -2.59
N SER A 542 13.90 5.16 -1.34
CA SER A 542 13.22 6.06 -0.40
C SER A 542 13.30 7.53 -0.82
N LYS A 543 14.31 7.92 -1.59
CA LYS A 543 14.46 9.26 -2.17
C LYS A 543 13.66 9.44 -3.47
N HIS A 544 13.15 8.37 -4.09
CA HIS A 544 12.44 8.42 -5.38
C HIS A 544 11.02 7.85 -5.26
N SER A 545 10.09 8.67 -4.77
CA SER A 545 8.73 8.22 -4.41
C SER A 545 7.95 7.62 -5.58
N ALA A 546 8.22 8.05 -6.83
CA ALA A 546 7.54 7.53 -8.01
C ALA A 546 7.83 6.04 -8.30
N LEU A 547 8.92 5.49 -7.76
CA LEU A 547 9.20 4.05 -7.85
C LEU A 547 8.12 3.19 -7.18
N TYR A 548 7.32 3.79 -6.27
CA TYR A 548 6.11 3.17 -5.73
C TYR A 548 5.22 2.59 -6.83
N PHE A 549 4.98 3.32 -7.93
CA PHE A 549 4.10 2.86 -9.00
C PHE A 549 4.66 1.62 -9.69
N ILE A 550 5.96 1.60 -9.96
CA ILE A 550 6.63 0.47 -10.63
C ILE A 550 6.58 -0.78 -9.74
N PHE A 551 7.03 -0.67 -8.49
CA PHE A 551 7.04 -1.82 -7.59
C PHE A 551 5.64 -2.32 -7.27
N SER A 552 4.65 -1.44 -7.20
CA SER A 552 3.26 -1.83 -6.94
C SER A 552 2.67 -2.67 -8.07
N ILE A 553 2.95 -2.32 -9.33
CA ILE A 553 2.49 -3.09 -10.49
C ILE A 553 3.12 -4.49 -10.50
N ILE A 554 4.45 -4.56 -10.30
CA ILE A 554 5.19 -5.83 -10.28
C ILE A 554 4.70 -6.72 -9.13
N TRP A 555 4.51 -6.15 -7.94
CA TRP A 555 4.05 -6.88 -6.77
C TRP A 555 2.61 -7.36 -6.92
N ALA A 556 1.70 -6.51 -7.41
CA ALA A 556 0.32 -6.87 -7.67
C ALA A 556 0.22 -8.01 -8.67
N TYR A 557 0.93 -7.94 -9.80
CA TYR A 557 0.94 -9.02 -10.80
C TYR A 557 1.38 -10.36 -10.19
N MET A 558 2.42 -10.35 -9.34
CA MET A 558 2.90 -11.57 -8.69
C MET A 558 1.90 -12.15 -7.69
N ILE A 559 1.21 -11.33 -6.90
CA ILE A 559 0.18 -11.80 -5.93
C ILE A 559 -0.92 -12.63 -6.61
N TYR A 560 -1.26 -12.30 -7.86
CA TYR A 560 -2.31 -12.98 -8.62
C TYR A 560 -1.82 -14.18 -9.44
N THR A 561 -0.63 -14.08 -10.01
CA THR A 561 -0.11 -15.12 -10.92
C THR A 561 0.66 -16.23 -10.22
N SER A 562 1.16 -15.99 -9.00
CA SER A 562 2.07 -16.90 -8.30
C SER A 562 1.97 -16.76 -6.77
N SER A 563 2.85 -17.43 -6.05
CA SER A 563 3.02 -17.34 -4.59
C SER A 563 4.49 -17.53 -4.21
N MET A 564 4.89 -17.02 -3.06
CA MET A 564 6.27 -17.10 -2.53
C MET A 564 6.29 -17.82 -1.16
N GLU A 565 5.66 -19.00 -1.07
CA GLU A 565 5.58 -19.76 0.19
C GLU A 565 6.75 -20.74 0.31
N ILE A 566 7.81 -20.29 0.98
CA ILE A 566 9.06 -21.05 1.15
C ILE A 566 8.82 -22.38 1.87
N ALA A 567 7.99 -22.40 2.92
CA ALA A 567 7.80 -23.58 3.76
C ALA A 567 7.33 -24.81 2.98
N ILE A 568 6.47 -24.64 1.98
CA ILE A 568 5.94 -25.72 1.13
C ILE A 568 6.56 -25.74 -0.27
N ARG A 569 7.67 -25.01 -0.48
CA ARG A 569 8.40 -24.92 -1.75
C ARG A 569 7.58 -24.41 -2.94
N LYS A 570 6.57 -23.57 -2.65
CA LYS A 570 5.71 -22.99 -3.68
C LYS A 570 6.23 -21.62 -4.11
N TYR A 571 7.16 -21.64 -5.07
CA TYR A 571 7.85 -20.45 -5.61
C TYR A 571 8.09 -20.52 -7.14
N THR A 572 7.14 -21.06 -7.89
CA THR A 572 7.14 -21.15 -9.37
C THR A 572 6.27 -20.05 -10.01
N PRO A 573 6.66 -19.48 -11.17
CA PRO A 573 7.85 -19.78 -11.96
C PRO A 573 9.12 -19.08 -11.43
N TYR A 574 10.28 -19.75 -11.56
CA TYR A 574 11.57 -19.21 -11.09
C TYR A 574 11.86 -17.82 -11.69
N GLY A 575 12.46 -16.92 -10.90
CA GLY A 575 12.78 -15.55 -11.32
C GLY A 575 11.60 -14.57 -11.15
N LEU A 576 10.42 -14.84 -11.73
CA LEU A 576 9.28 -13.93 -11.62
C LEU A 576 8.86 -13.70 -10.16
N VAL A 577 8.79 -14.77 -9.37
CA VAL A 577 8.46 -14.69 -7.94
C VAL A 577 9.51 -13.87 -7.17
N ILE A 578 10.77 -13.95 -7.60
CA ILE A 578 11.88 -13.20 -6.99
C ILE A 578 11.67 -11.70 -7.21
N PHE A 579 11.40 -11.27 -8.45
CA PHE A 579 11.12 -9.86 -8.74
C PHE A 579 9.87 -9.33 -8.03
N GLY A 580 8.81 -10.13 -7.97
CA GLY A 580 7.60 -9.81 -7.21
C GLY A 580 7.89 -9.62 -5.72
N ALA A 581 8.61 -10.56 -5.12
CA ALA A 581 8.90 -10.53 -3.69
C ALA A 581 9.83 -9.37 -3.33
N LEU A 582 10.84 -9.09 -4.16
CA LEU A 582 11.70 -7.91 -4.03
C LEU A 582 10.90 -6.62 -4.12
N SER A 583 9.93 -6.53 -5.04
CA SER A 583 9.06 -5.35 -5.15
C SER A 583 8.24 -5.13 -3.89
N GLY A 584 7.68 -6.20 -3.30
CA GLY A 584 7.01 -6.16 -1.99
C GLY A 584 7.95 -5.73 -0.86
N ILE A 585 9.18 -6.25 -0.81
CA ILE A 585 10.22 -5.86 0.16
C ILE A 585 10.53 -4.35 0.06
N LEU A 586 10.74 -3.84 -1.15
CA LEU A 586 11.07 -2.44 -1.38
C LEU A 586 9.92 -1.51 -1.01
N LEU A 587 8.67 -1.86 -1.37
CA LEU A 587 7.47 -1.12 -0.96
C LEU A 587 7.32 -1.10 0.57
N LEU A 588 7.50 -2.25 1.22
CA LEU A 588 7.40 -2.34 2.67
C LEU A 588 8.50 -1.53 3.36
N TYR A 589 9.71 -1.48 2.80
CA TYR A 589 10.77 -0.61 3.30
C TYR A 589 10.43 0.87 3.11
N MET A 590 9.90 1.28 1.94
CA MET A 590 9.43 2.66 1.71
C MET A 590 8.37 3.07 2.73
N LEU A 591 7.40 2.19 3.00
CA LEU A 591 6.38 2.39 4.03
C LEU A 591 7.00 2.50 5.43
N SER A 592 7.89 1.57 5.79
CA SER A 592 8.55 1.56 7.10
C SER A 592 9.40 2.82 7.33
N ARG A 593 10.08 3.30 6.29
CA ARG A 593 10.82 4.56 6.30
C ARG A 593 9.89 5.76 6.47
N TYR A 594 8.76 5.78 5.77
CA TYR A 594 7.75 6.82 5.95
C TYR A 594 7.22 6.86 7.38
N ILE A 595 6.86 5.71 7.94
CA ILE A 595 6.37 5.56 9.32
C ILE A 595 7.43 6.06 10.31
N SER A 596 8.67 5.59 10.19
CA SER A 596 9.82 5.97 11.02
C SER A 596 10.01 7.49 11.12
N VAL A 597 9.86 8.19 9.99
CA VAL A 597 10.09 9.64 9.91
C VAL A 597 8.88 10.45 10.38
N ASN A 598 7.66 10.04 10.01
CA ASN A 598 6.47 10.90 10.10
C ASN A 598 5.50 10.53 11.24
N ILE A 599 5.59 9.31 11.80
CA ILE A 599 4.64 8.80 12.79
C ILE A 599 5.40 8.44 14.07
N ARG A 600 5.06 9.12 15.17
CA ARG A 600 5.59 8.84 16.51
C ARG A 600 4.44 8.63 17.47
N ASN A 601 4.12 7.38 17.76
CA ASN A 601 3.12 6.99 18.75
C ASN A 601 3.51 5.67 19.41
N GLY A 602 2.77 5.26 20.45
CA GLY A 602 3.04 4.02 21.19
C GLY A 602 2.97 2.76 20.31
N ILE A 603 2.07 2.72 19.32
CA ILE A 603 1.90 1.60 18.39
C ILE A 603 3.15 1.39 17.54
N ILE A 604 3.73 2.47 16.97
CA ILE A 604 4.96 2.36 16.18
C ILE A 604 6.14 1.92 17.06
N ASN A 605 6.18 2.35 18.32
CA ASN A 605 7.21 1.89 19.26
C ASN A 605 7.06 0.39 19.58
N LEU A 606 5.82 -0.11 19.70
CA LEU A 606 5.55 -1.54 19.87
C LEU A 606 6.00 -2.33 18.63
N LEU A 607 5.66 -1.87 17.43
CA LEU A 607 6.12 -2.49 16.17
C LEU A 607 7.65 -2.53 16.09
N LYS A 608 8.32 -1.42 16.41
CA LYS A 608 9.79 -1.37 16.46
C LYS A 608 10.35 -2.42 17.43
N LYS A 609 9.85 -2.47 18.67
CA LYS A 609 10.30 -3.45 19.68
C LYS A 609 10.02 -4.88 19.26
N SER A 610 8.88 -5.13 18.61
CA SER A 610 8.55 -6.44 18.03
C SER A 610 9.57 -6.84 16.96
N GLY A 611 10.02 -5.89 16.14
CA GLY A 611 11.05 -6.09 15.14
C GLY A 611 12.46 -6.32 15.70
N GLU A 612 12.79 -5.71 16.84
CA GLU A 612 14.04 -5.96 17.56
C GLU A 612 14.08 -7.37 18.19
N ASN A 613 12.91 -7.93 18.52
CA ASN A 613 12.74 -9.18 19.26
C ASN A 613 12.11 -10.33 18.44
N THR A 614 12.20 -10.28 17.12
CA THR A 614 11.51 -11.24 16.22
C THR A 614 11.81 -12.71 16.54
N LEU A 615 13.06 -13.03 16.86
CA LEU A 615 13.47 -14.39 17.22
C LEU A 615 12.71 -14.91 18.44
N TYR A 616 12.58 -14.09 19.49
CA TYR A 616 11.88 -14.47 20.70
C TYR A 616 10.37 -14.56 20.48
N VAL A 617 9.81 -13.71 19.62
CA VAL A 617 8.39 -13.80 19.22
C VAL A 617 8.11 -15.12 18.50
N ILE A 618 9.00 -15.57 17.59
CA ILE A 618 8.85 -16.88 16.91
C ILE A 618 8.94 -18.03 17.92
N ILE A 619 9.87 -17.98 18.87
CA ILE A 619 10.01 -18.99 19.93
C ILE A 619 8.76 -19.05 20.81
N VAL A 620 8.21 -17.90 21.20
CA VAL A 620 6.96 -17.83 21.96
C VAL A 620 5.78 -18.35 21.16
N HIS A 621 5.69 -18.01 19.87
CA HIS A 621 4.64 -18.49 18.99
C HIS A 621 4.60 -20.03 18.96
N GLU A 622 5.75 -20.67 18.77
CA GLU A 622 5.81 -22.13 18.68
C GLU A 622 5.63 -22.82 20.04
N LEU A 623 6.30 -22.34 21.10
CA LEU A 623 6.23 -22.99 22.42
C LEU A 623 4.90 -22.74 23.14
N LEU A 624 4.38 -21.52 23.06
CA LEU A 624 3.27 -21.05 23.88
C LEU A 624 2.01 -20.76 23.06
N GLY A 625 2.05 -20.84 21.73
CA GLY A 625 0.93 -20.49 20.85
C GLY A 625 -0.36 -21.25 21.18
N GLY A 626 -0.28 -22.57 21.36
CA GLY A 626 -1.43 -23.40 21.74
C GLY A 626 -2.00 -23.03 23.12
N TYR A 627 -1.13 -22.78 24.11
CA TYR A 627 -1.55 -22.34 25.45
C TYR A 627 -2.22 -20.97 25.42
N ILE A 628 -1.67 -20.02 24.66
CA ILE A 628 -2.21 -18.66 24.49
C ILE A 628 -3.56 -18.73 23.76
N TYR A 629 -3.66 -19.56 22.73
CA TYR A 629 -4.92 -19.82 22.02
C TYR A 629 -6.00 -20.34 22.97
N ASN A 630 -5.70 -21.40 23.72
CA ASN A 630 -6.63 -21.99 24.69
C ASN A 630 -7.01 -21.01 25.81
N TRP A 631 -6.07 -20.18 26.26
CA TRP A 631 -6.35 -19.12 27.24
C TRP A 631 -7.33 -18.08 26.67
N ALA A 632 -7.08 -17.57 25.46
CA ALA A 632 -7.95 -16.58 24.82
C ALA A 632 -9.34 -17.16 24.51
N ALA A 633 -9.42 -18.45 24.16
CA ALA A 633 -10.67 -19.16 23.87
C ALA A 633 -11.62 -19.24 25.08
N ARG A 634 -11.11 -19.08 26.32
CA ARG A 634 -11.95 -19.00 27.54
C ARG A 634 -12.77 -17.72 27.63
N TYR A 635 -12.32 -16.65 26.98
CA TYR A 635 -12.91 -15.32 27.09
C TYR A 635 -13.51 -14.82 25.77
N LEU A 636 -13.00 -15.30 24.64
CA LEU A 636 -13.34 -14.81 23.30
C LEU A 636 -13.64 -15.99 22.37
N ARG A 637 -14.62 -15.81 21.48
CA ARG A 637 -14.96 -16.80 20.45
C ARG A 637 -13.80 -16.97 19.47
N THR A 638 -13.41 -18.21 19.20
CA THR A 638 -12.23 -18.56 18.40
C THR A 638 -12.29 -18.10 16.94
N GLU A 639 -13.49 -17.96 16.40
CA GLU A 639 -13.73 -17.48 15.03
C GLU A 639 -13.69 -15.94 14.90
N ASP A 640 -13.68 -15.21 16.02
CA ASP A 640 -13.79 -13.75 16.06
C ASP A 640 -12.41 -13.07 15.96
N ILE A 641 -12.35 -11.95 15.25
CA ILE A 641 -11.14 -11.15 15.09
C ILE A 641 -10.53 -10.71 16.43
N PHE A 642 -11.34 -10.48 17.46
CA PHE A 642 -10.84 -10.12 18.78
C PHE A 642 -10.02 -11.23 19.42
N HIS A 643 -10.39 -12.49 19.20
CA HIS A 643 -9.60 -13.64 19.67
C HIS A 643 -8.22 -13.67 18.98
N MET A 644 -8.18 -13.48 17.66
CA MET A 644 -6.93 -13.39 16.91
C MET A 644 -6.05 -12.24 17.43
N ILE A 645 -6.61 -11.04 17.60
CA ILE A 645 -5.87 -9.87 18.10
C ILE A 645 -5.30 -10.14 19.50
N ALA A 646 -6.10 -10.70 20.41
CA ALA A 646 -5.66 -11.01 21.76
C ALA A 646 -4.47 -11.99 21.75
N CYS A 647 -4.57 -13.08 20.98
CA CYS A 647 -3.50 -14.06 20.82
C CYS A 647 -2.21 -13.43 20.31
N ILE A 648 -2.28 -12.65 19.23
CA ILE A 648 -1.13 -11.99 18.62
C ILE A 648 -0.49 -10.97 19.58
N CYS A 649 -1.30 -10.14 20.26
CA CYS A 649 -0.81 -9.17 21.22
C CYS A 649 -0.05 -9.83 22.37
N VAL A 650 -0.59 -10.92 22.95
CA VAL A 650 0.08 -11.64 24.04
C VAL A 650 1.39 -12.25 23.57
N GLN A 651 1.42 -12.89 22.40
CA GLN A 651 2.65 -13.47 21.83
C GLN A 651 3.74 -12.41 21.62
N ILE A 652 3.38 -11.24 21.08
CA ILE A 652 4.32 -10.13 20.88
C ILE A 652 4.82 -9.58 22.22
N LEU A 653 3.94 -9.35 23.18
CA LEU A 653 4.32 -8.79 24.49
C LEU A 653 5.25 -9.75 25.26
N LEU A 654 4.96 -11.05 25.26
CA LEU A 654 5.82 -12.06 25.88
C LEU A 654 7.17 -12.15 25.17
N GLY A 655 7.20 -12.15 23.84
CA GLY A 655 8.45 -12.16 23.06
C GLY A 655 9.34 -10.94 23.36
N ILE A 656 8.73 -9.75 23.45
CA ILE A 656 9.44 -8.52 23.84
C ILE A 656 9.97 -8.62 25.28
N MET A 657 9.16 -9.10 26.21
CA MET A 657 9.54 -9.24 27.62
C MET A 657 10.73 -10.20 27.78
N ILE A 658 10.69 -11.37 27.15
CA ILE A 658 11.80 -12.34 27.16
C ILE A 658 13.07 -11.72 26.58
N GLY A 659 12.96 -11.00 25.46
CA GLY A 659 14.10 -10.34 24.84
C GLY A 659 14.76 -9.30 25.75
N ILE A 660 13.96 -8.49 26.45
CA ILE A 660 14.46 -7.52 27.44
C ILE A 660 15.18 -8.23 28.59
N ILE A 661 14.60 -9.30 29.14
CA ILE A 661 15.21 -10.07 30.24
C ILE A 661 16.57 -10.62 29.82
N ILE A 662 16.66 -11.23 28.62
CA ILE A 662 17.92 -11.81 28.12
C ILE A 662 18.97 -10.71 27.90
N GLU A 663 18.58 -9.54 27.40
CA GLU A 663 19.49 -8.41 27.23
C GLU A 663 20.01 -7.89 28.58
N MET A 664 19.14 -7.79 29.59
CA MET A 664 19.53 -7.41 30.96
C MET A 664 20.52 -8.42 31.57
N LEU A 665 20.27 -9.73 31.41
CA LEU A 665 21.17 -10.77 31.89
C LEU A 665 22.55 -10.71 31.23
N LYS A 666 22.59 -10.50 29.90
CA LYS A 666 23.85 -10.30 29.18
C LYS A 666 24.62 -9.09 29.71
N ASN A 667 23.95 -7.96 29.92
CA ASN A 667 24.59 -6.74 30.39
C ASN A 667 25.16 -6.88 31.83
N LYS A 668 24.46 -7.59 32.73
CA LYS A 668 25.00 -7.90 34.07
C LYS A 668 26.25 -8.79 34.01
N LEU A 669 26.22 -9.84 33.20
CA LEU A 669 27.38 -10.74 33.01
C LEU A 669 28.59 -10.03 32.36
N PHE A 670 28.37 -8.99 31.57
CA PHE A 670 29.44 -8.16 31.02
C PHE A 670 30.04 -7.16 32.03
N LEU A 671 29.24 -6.69 32.98
CA LEU A 671 29.70 -5.82 34.07
C LEU A 671 30.53 -6.62 35.09
N GLU A 672 30.14 -7.86 35.39
CA GLU A 672 30.89 -8.76 36.28
C GLU A 672 32.23 -9.24 35.68
N LYS A 673 32.44 -9.15 34.37
CA LYS A 673 33.73 -9.48 33.71
C LYS A 673 34.71 -8.30 33.62
N ARG A 674 34.32 -7.11 34.06
CA ARG A 674 35.18 -5.90 34.09
C ARG A 674 35.59 -5.48 35.50
N VAL A 675 35.11 -6.18 36.52
CA VAL A 675 35.57 -6.13 37.92
C VAL A 675 36.45 -7.34 38.12
#